data_AF-Q8N6R0-F1
#
_entry.id   AF-Q8N6R0-F1
#
_cell.length_a   1.000
_cell.length_b   1.000
_cell.length_c   1.000
_cell.angle_alpha   90.00
_cell.angle_beta   90.00
_cell.angle_gamma   90.00
#
_symmetry.space_group_name_H-M   'P 1'
#
loop_
_entity.id
_entity.type
_entity.pdbx_description
1 polymer ?
#
loop_
_entity_poly.entity_id
_entity_poly.type
_entity_poly.pdbx_seq_one_letter_code
_entity_poly.pdbx_strand_id
1 'polypeptide(L)'
;MNLLPKSSREFGSVDYWEKFFQQRGKKAFEWYGTYLELCGVLHKYIKPREKVLVIGCGNSELSEQLYDVGYRDIVNIDISEVVIKQMKECNATRRPQMSFLKMDMTQMEFPDASFQVVLDKGTLDAVLTDEEEKTLQQVDRMLAEVGRVLQVGGRYLCISLAQAHILKKAVGHFSREGWMVRVHQVANSQDQVLEAEPQFSLPVFAFIMTKFRPVPGSALQIFELCAQEQRKPVRLESAERLAEAVQERQQYAWLCSQLRRKARLGSVSLDLCDGDTGEPRYTLHVVDSPTVKPSRDNHFAIFIIPQGRETEWLFGMDEGRKQLAASAGFRRLITVALHRGQQYESMDHIQAELSARVMELAPAGMPTQQQVPFLSVGGDIGVRTVQHQDCSPLSGDYVIEDVQGDDKRYFRRLIFLSNRNVVQSEARLLKDVSHKAQKKRKKDRKKQRPADAEDLPAAPGQSIDKSYLCCEHHKAMIAGLALLRNPELLLEIPLALLVVGLGGGSLPLFVHDHFPKSCIDAVEIDPSMLEVATQWFGFSQSDRMKVHIADGLDYIASLAGGGEARPCYDVIMFDVDSKDPTLGMSCPPPAFVEQSFLQKVKSILTPEGVFILNLVCRDLGLKDSVLAGLKAVFPLLYVRRIEGEVNEILFCQLHPEQKLATPELLETAQALERTLRKPGRGWDDTYVLSDMLKTVKIV
;
A
#
# COMPACT_ATOMS: atom_id res chain seq x y z
N MET A 1 15.04 39.84 15.60
CA MET A 1 15.38 38.84 16.62
C MET A 1 14.32 37.74 16.56
N ASN A 2 14.72 36.47 16.64
CA ASN A 2 13.75 35.39 16.69
C ASN A 2 13.13 35.40 18.09
N LEU A 3 11.88 35.89 18.21
CA LEU A 3 11.18 36.03 19.49
C LEU A 3 10.63 34.70 20.02
N LEU A 4 10.68 33.64 19.20
CA LEU A 4 10.22 32.31 19.57
C LEU A 4 11.19 31.66 20.58
N PRO A 5 10.67 30.84 21.51
CA PRO A 5 11.50 30.24 22.55
C PRO A 5 12.44 29.19 21.96
N LYS A 6 13.52 28.88 22.69
CA LYS A 6 14.50 27.88 22.26
C LYS A 6 14.11 26.46 22.68
N SER A 7 13.27 26.34 23.70
CA SER A 7 12.79 25.07 24.25
C SER A 7 11.28 25.11 24.46
N SER A 8 10.64 23.93 24.43
CA SER A 8 9.19 23.83 24.69
C SER A 8 8.82 24.32 26.09
N ARG A 9 9.68 24.06 27.09
CA ARG A 9 9.47 24.45 28.49
C ARG A 9 9.31 25.95 28.70
N GLU A 10 9.93 26.78 27.86
CA GLU A 10 9.80 28.24 27.96
C GLU A 10 8.36 28.71 27.68
N PHE A 11 7.57 27.98 26.88
CA PHE A 11 6.16 28.32 26.65
C PHE A 11 5.31 28.23 27.93
N GLY A 12 5.71 27.42 28.91
CA GLY A 12 5.03 27.33 30.21
C GLY A 12 5.41 28.45 31.19
N SER A 13 6.38 29.31 30.83
CA SER A 13 6.92 30.33 31.72
C SER A 13 6.21 31.68 31.57
N VAL A 14 5.70 32.22 32.68
CA VAL A 14 5.15 33.58 32.75
C VAL A 14 6.19 34.63 32.33
N ASP A 15 7.43 34.48 32.82
CA ASP A 15 8.53 35.41 32.51
C ASP A 15 8.87 35.44 31.01
N TYR A 16 8.72 34.32 30.31
CA TYR A 16 8.89 34.26 28.87
C TYR A 16 7.83 35.12 28.16
N TRP A 17 6.55 34.94 28.51
CA TRP A 17 5.45 35.68 27.89
C TRP A 17 5.53 37.18 28.19
N GLU A 18 5.84 37.59 29.41
CA GLU A 18 6.04 39.01 29.75
C GLU A 18 7.13 39.65 28.87
N LYS A 19 8.28 38.97 28.70
CA LYS A 19 9.36 39.43 27.81
C LYS A 19 8.94 39.44 26.34
N PHE A 20 8.24 38.40 25.89
CA PHE A 20 7.74 38.29 24.52
C PHE A 20 6.84 39.49 24.17
N PHE A 21 5.85 39.79 25.00
CA PHE A 21 4.92 40.90 24.77
C PHE A 21 5.58 42.27 24.94
N GLN A 22 6.55 42.41 25.85
CA GLN A 22 7.32 43.64 25.99
C GLN A 22 8.17 43.94 24.75
N GLN A 23 8.87 42.92 24.21
CA GLN A 23 9.73 43.09 23.04
C GLN A 23 8.93 43.25 21.74
N ARG A 24 7.79 42.58 21.62
CA ARG A 24 6.94 42.65 20.43
C ARG A 24 6.19 43.98 20.32
N GLY A 25 5.85 44.60 21.46
CA GLY A 25 5.08 45.84 21.50
C GLY A 25 3.68 45.66 20.95
N LYS A 26 3.18 46.63 20.16
CA LYS A 26 1.78 46.69 19.70
C LYS A 26 1.44 45.77 18.53
N LYS A 27 2.41 45.05 17.95
CA LYS A 27 2.15 44.19 16.79
C LYS A 27 1.52 42.87 17.25
N ALA A 28 0.30 42.60 16.82
CA ALA A 28 -0.39 41.35 17.12
C ALA A 28 0.43 40.11 16.71
N PHE A 29 0.24 39.00 17.42
CA PHE A 29 0.75 37.69 17.04
C PHE A 29 -0.38 36.67 17.00
N GLU A 30 -0.41 35.88 15.95
CA GLU A 30 -1.45 34.89 15.72
C GLU A 30 -0.86 33.49 15.84
N TRP A 31 -1.24 32.78 16.91
CA TRP A 31 -1.01 31.35 17.02
C TRP A 31 -2.13 30.58 16.29
N TYR A 32 -1.76 29.52 15.58
CA TYR A 32 -2.69 28.53 15.03
C TYR A 32 -3.81 29.10 14.14
N GLY A 33 -3.49 30.17 13.40
CA GLY A 33 -4.38 30.75 12.40
C GLY A 33 -5.01 32.07 12.81
N THR A 34 -5.35 32.85 11.78
CA THR A 34 -6.08 34.12 11.90
C THR A 34 -7.58 33.88 12.08
N TYR A 35 -8.32 34.91 12.43
CA TYR A 35 -9.79 34.83 12.49
C TYR A 35 -10.41 34.38 11.16
N LEU A 36 -9.88 34.79 10.01
CA LEU A 36 -10.44 34.40 8.71
C LEU A 36 -10.36 32.88 8.47
N GLU A 37 -9.33 32.23 9.01
CA GLU A 37 -9.15 30.78 8.91
C GLU A 37 -10.02 30.05 9.93
N LEU A 38 -10.29 30.68 11.08
CA LEU A 38 -11.03 30.06 12.19
C LEU A 38 -12.54 30.41 12.18
N CYS A 39 -12.98 31.45 11.48
CA CYS A 39 -14.35 31.97 11.62
C CYS A 39 -15.42 30.95 11.23
N GLY A 40 -15.17 30.09 10.26
CA GLY A 40 -16.10 29.03 9.85
C GLY A 40 -16.46 28.09 11.02
N VAL A 41 -15.46 27.61 11.76
CA VAL A 41 -15.68 26.77 12.94
C VAL A 41 -16.21 27.58 14.12
N LEU A 42 -15.67 28.79 14.36
CA LEU A 42 -16.11 29.63 15.47
C LEU A 42 -17.58 30.02 15.34
N HIS A 43 -18.06 30.43 14.17
CA HIS A 43 -19.47 30.81 13.99
C HIS A 43 -20.42 29.63 14.06
N LYS A 44 -19.95 28.42 13.70
CA LYS A 44 -20.69 27.18 13.89
C LYS A 44 -20.86 26.85 15.37
N TYR A 45 -19.86 27.20 16.19
CA TYR A 45 -19.82 26.90 17.62
C TYR A 45 -19.70 28.12 18.53
N ILE A 46 -20.22 29.28 18.17
CA ILE A 46 -20.39 30.43 19.06
C ILE A 46 -21.62 31.16 18.53
N LYS A 47 -22.57 31.54 19.40
CA LYS A 47 -23.71 32.37 19.00
C LYS A 47 -23.47 33.81 19.45
N PRO A 48 -23.89 34.84 18.69
CA PRO A 48 -23.64 36.25 19.06
C PRO A 48 -24.15 36.71 20.44
N ARG A 49 -25.14 36.00 21.01
CA ARG A 49 -25.73 36.30 22.33
C ARG A 49 -25.08 35.55 23.49
N GLU A 50 -24.15 34.64 23.20
CA GLU A 50 -23.48 33.84 24.22
C GLU A 50 -22.30 34.62 24.82
N LYS A 51 -22.08 34.41 26.12
CA LYS A 51 -20.93 34.91 26.84
C LYS A 51 -19.73 34.01 26.62
N VAL A 52 -18.64 34.60 26.11
CA VAL A 52 -17.42 33.90 25.71
C VAL A 52 -16.28 34.27 26.65
N LEU A 53 -15.63 33.26 27.22
CA LEU A 53 -14.35 33.40 27.92
C LEU A 53 -13.21 32.99 26.99
N VAL A 54 -12.25 33.88 26.74
CA VAL A 54 -11.03 33.57 26.00
C VAL A 54 -9.88 33.44 27.00
N ILE A 55 -9.30 32.25 27.11
CA ILE A 55 -8.20 31.96 28.06
C ILE A 55 -6.85 32.01 27.36
N GLY A 56 -5.86 32.64 27.99
CA GLY A 56 -4.55 32.89 27.38
C GLY A 56 -4.68 33.74 26.11
N CYS A 57 -5.41 34.86 26.21
CA CYS A 57 -5.77 35.65 25.03
C CYS A 57 -4.56 36.26 24.29
N GLY A 58 -3.44 36.45 24.98
CA GLY A 58 -2.26 37.13 24.45
C GLY A 58 -2.62 38.46 23.79
N ASN A 59 -1.93 38.78 22.69
CA ASN A 59 -2.19 39.96 21.87
C ASN A 59 -2.82 39.61 20.51
N SER A 60 -3.59 38.52 20.46
CA SER A 60 -4.29 38.11 19.24
C SER A 60 -5.45 39.05 18.91
N GLU A 61 -5.67 39.29 17.62
CA GLU A 61 -6.82 40.05 17.11
C GLU A 61 -8.12 39.20 17.09
N LEU A 62 -8.07 37.93 17.50
CA LEU A 62 -9.21 37.02 17.40
C LEU A 62 -10.47 37.56 18.10
N SER A 63 -10.33 37.99 19.36
CA SER A 63 -11.43 38.54 20.15
C SER A 63 -11.93 39.87 19.57
N GLU A 64 -11.01 40.68 19.07
CA GLU A 64 -11.30 41.96 18.43
C GLU A 64 -12.16 41.78 17.17
N GLN A 65 -11.79 40.83 16.32
CA GLN A 65 -12.49 40.54 15.07
C GLN A 65 -13.82 39.82 15.32
N LEU A 66 -13.88 38.92 16.31
CA LEU A 66 -15.13 38.29 16.76
C LEU A 66 -16.12 39.36 17.30
N TYR A 67 -15.63 40.33 18.06
CA TYR A 67 -16.44 41.45 18.52
C TYR A 67 -16.97 42.31 17.39
N ASP A 68 -16.11 42.66 16.43
CA ASP A 68 -16.45 43.52 15.30
C ASP A 68 -17.54 42.90 14.40
N VAL A 69 -17.69 41.57 14.37
CA VAL A 69 -18.80 40.90 13.67
C VAL A 69 -20.05 40.65 14.52
N GLY A 70 -20.06 41.09 15.79
CA GLY A 70 -21.28 41.18 16.61
C GLY A 70 -21.32 40.36 17.91
N TYR A 71 -20.25 39.65 18.27
CA TYR A 71 -20.17 38.91 19.54
C TYR A 71 -19.70 39.85 20.65
N ARG A 72 -20.63 40.42 21.41
CA ARG A 72 -20.31 41.58 22.28
C ARG A 72 -19.91 41.24 23.72
N ASP A 73 -20.32 40.07 24.24
CA ASP A 73 -20.05 39.65 25.61
C ASP A 73 -18.82 38.71 25.64
N ILE A 74 -17.63 39.31 25.50
CA ILE A 74 -16.35 38.61 25.47
C ILE A 74 -15.49 39.05 26.66
N VAL A 75 -15.07 38.07 27.46
CA VAL A 75 -14.11 38.24 28.56
C VAL A 75 -12.82 37.55 28.18
N ASN A 76 -11.72 38.27 28.22
CA ASN A 76 -10.39 37.76 27.89
C ASN A 76 -9.55 37.70 29.16
N ILE A 77 -8.85 36.60 29.38
CA ILE A 77 -7.91 36.45 30.49
C ILE A 77 -6.53 36.02 30.02
N ASP A 78 -5.51 36.50 30.71
CA ASP A 78 -4.11 36.11 30.51
C ASP A 78 -3.35 36.25 31.84
N ILE A 79 -2.25 35.50 31.97
CA ILE A 79 -1.37 35.57 33.13
C ILE A 79 -0.44 36.79 33.06
N SER A 80 -0.11 37.27 31.85
CA SER A 80 0.77 38.43 31.62
C SER A 80 0.04 39.74 31.88
N GLU A 81 0.61 40.56 32.76
CA GLU A 81 0.10 41.89 33.02
C GLU A 81 0.39 42.86 31.86
N VAL A 82 1.55 42.70 31.21
CA VAL A 82 1.95 43.52 30.07
C VAL A 82 0.92 43.41 28.95
N VAL A 83 0.53 42.18 28.58
CA VAL A 83 -0.41 41.99 27.47
C VAL A 83 -1.81 42.45 27.81
N ILE A 84 -2.28 42.21 29.04
CA ILE A 84 -3.60 42.69 29.47
C ILE A 84 -3.69 44.21 29.46
N LYS A 85 -2.63 44.90 29.89
CA LYS A 85 -2.58 46.37 29.83
C LYS A 85 -2.61 46.86 28.38
N GLN A 86 -1.79 46.27 27.50
CA GLN A 86 -1.77 46.61 26.07
C GLN A 86 -3.16 46.40 25.44
N MET A 87 -3.80 45.27 25.72
CA MET A 87 -5.10 44.93 25.13
C MET A 87 -6.25 45.79 25.65
N LYS A 88 -6.23 46.20 26.93
CA LYS A 88 -7.17 47.21 27.46
C LYS A 88 -7.01 48.53 26.74
N GLU A 89 -5.78 49.02 26.61
CA GLU A 89 -5.49 50.31 25.99
C GLU A 89 -5.89 50.34 24.50
N CYS A 90 -5.62 49.28 23.74
CA CYS A 90 -5.97 49.24 22.31
C CYS A 90 -7.48 49.09 22.05
N ASN A 91 -8.22 48.49 22.98
CA ASN A 91 -9.65 48.23 22.82
C ASN A 91 -10.58 49.23 23.52
N ALA A 92 -10.07 50.09 24.41
CA ALA A 92 -10.86 50.96 25.27
C ALA A 92 -11.92 51.80 24.53
N THR A 93 -11.58 52.34 23.36
CA THR A 93 -12.49 53.22 22.59
C THR A 93 -13.33 52.45 21.57
N ARG A 94 -12.74 51.43 20.92
CA ARG A 94 -13.38 50.72 19.80
C ARG A 94 -14.28 49.58 20.25
N ARG A 95 -13.96 48.92 21.37
CA ARG A 95 -14.64 47.68 21.84
C ARG A 95 -14.92 47.73 23.35
N PRO A 96 -15.67 48.73 23.83
CA PRO A 96 -15.79 49.03 25.27
C PRO A 96 -16.51 47.96 26.09
N GLN A 97 -17.26 47.05 25.45
CA GLN A 97 -17.94 45.94 26.15
C GLN A 97 -17.03 44.73 26.35
N MET A 98 -15.87 44.69 25.69
CA MET A 98 -14.90 43.62 25.84
C MET A 98 -14.08 43.80 27.12
N SER A 99 -13.99 42.76 27.92
CA SER A 99 -13.20 42.77 29.16
C SER A 99 -11.86 42.07 28.96
N PHE A 100 -10.82 42.60 29.60
CA PHE A 100 -9.50 41.99 29.69
C PHE A 100 -9.09 41.94 31.16
N LEU A 101 -8.76 40.77 31.69
CA LEU A 101 -8.45 40.58 33.11
C LEU A 101 -7.14 39.80 33.24
N LYS A 102 -6.24 40.28 34.11
CA LYS A 102 -5.09 39.48 34.53
C LYS A 102 -5.63 38.39 35.46
N MET A 103 -5.49 37.12 35.10
CA MET A 103 -6.03 36.01 35.86
C MET A 103 -5.30 34.71 35.54
N ASP A 104 -5.04 33.90 36.56
CA ASP A 104 -4.55 32.53 36.39
C ASP A 104 -5.73 31.61 36.04
N MET A 105 -5.72 31.04 34.84
CA MET A 105 -6.77 30.12 34.38
C MET A 105 -6.87 28.81 35.18
N THR A 106 -5.85 28.48 35.99
CA THR A 106 -5.89 27.32 36.91
C THR A 106 -6.63 27.62 38.21
N GLN A 107 -7.00 28.89 38.45
CA GLN A 107 -7.72 29.39 39.62
C GLN A 107 -8.58 30.62 39.24
N MET A 108 -9.62 30.43 38.43
CA MET A 108 -10.45 31.53 37.94
C MET A 108 -11.42 32.04 39.00
N GLU A 109 -11.56 33.37 39.11
CA GLU A 109 -12.43 34.02 40.10
C GLU A 109 -13.91 34.12 39.66
N PHE A 110 -14.26 33.48 38.54
CA PHE A 110 -15.63 33.51 38.01
C PHE A 110 -16.54 32.53 38.76
N PRO A 111 -17.86 32.82 38.86
CA PRO A 111 -18.83 31.85 39.36
C PRO A 111 -18.94 30.60 38.47
N ASP A 112 -19.37 29.50 39.06
CA ASP A 112 -19.69 28.27 38.34
C ASP A 112 -20.76 28.50 37.28
N ALA A 113 -20.66 27.80 36.15
CA ALA A 113 -21.63 27.86 35.06
C ALA A 113 -21.95 29.28 34.54
N SER A 114 -20.98 30.20 34.62
CA SER A 114 -21.15 31.61 34.23
C SER A 114 -20.89 31.89 32.74
N PHE A 115 -20.33 30.93 31.99
CA PHE A 115 -20.01 31.07 30.57
C PHE A 115 -20.69 29.98 29.71
N GLN A 116 -21.03 30.35 28.48
CA GLN A 116 -21.53 29.42 27.46
C GLN A 116 -20.41 28.85 26.61
N VAL A 117 -19.36 29.63 26.37
CA VAL A 117 -18.20 29.23 25.57
C VAL A 117 -16.92 29.57 26.30
N VAL A 118 -15.99 28.62 26.33
CA VAL A 118 -14.58 28.88 26.65
C VAL A 118 -13.77 28.63 25.38
N LEU A 119 -12.95 29.59 24.98
CA LEU A 119 -12.11 29.56 23.80
C LEU A 119 -10.63 29.57 24.23
N ASP A 120 -9.91 28.54 23.82
CA ASP A 120 -8.48 28.37 23.98
C ASP A 120 -7.86 28.35 22.58
N LYS A 121 -6.89 29.24 22.34
CA LYS A 121 -6.08 29.23 21.12
C LYS A 121 -4.61 29.04 21.44
N GLY A 122 -4.23 27.78 21.63
CA GLY A 122 -2.87 27.34 21.89
C GLY A 122 -2.38 27.53 23.31
N THR A 123 -3.28 27.87 24.23
CA THR A 123 -2.99 28.00 25.65
C THR A 123 -2.73 26.63 26.27
N LEU A 124 -3.51 25.61 25.90
CA LEU A 124 -3.24 24.22 26.30
C LEU A 124 -1.88 23.74 25.79
N ASP A 125 -1.56 23.97 24.52
CA ASP A 125 -0.26 23.63 23.93
C ASP A 125 0.90 24.33 24.64
N ALA A 126 0.70 25.59 25.04
CA ALA A 126 1.71 26.38 25.75
C ALA A 126 1.97 25.91 27.18
N VAL A 127 0.95 25.37 27.88
CA VAL A 127 1.09 24.90 29.27
C VAL A 127 1.51 23.43 29.34
N LEU A 128 1.04 22.58 28.43
CA LEU A 128 1.36 21.16 28.39
C LEU A 128 2.66 20.90 27.61
N THR A 129 3.77 21.43 28.14
CA THR A 129 5.08 21.44 27.48
C THR A 129 5.85 20.12 27.56
N ASP A 130 5.53 19.28 28.55
CA ASP A 130 6.08 17.95 28.81
C ASP A 130 5.08 17.07 29.58
N GLU A 131 5.42 15.80 29.78
CA GLU A 131 4.61 14.82 30.52
C GLU A 131 5.01 14.70 32.00
N GLU A 132 5.70 15.71 32.57
CA GLU A 132 6.07 15.71 33.98
C GLU A 132 4.83 15.90 34.88
N GLU A 133 4.85 15.29 36.07
CA GLU A 133 3.71 15.26 36.98
C GLU A 133 3.20 16.67 37.33
N LYS A 134 4.11 17.62 37.58
CA LYS A 134 3.76 19.01 37.91
C LYS A 134 3.00 19.69 36.76
N THR A 135 3.47 19.50 35.53
CA THR A 135 2.84 20.03 34.31
C THR A 135 1.46 19.43 34.13
N LEU A 136 1.34 18.11 34.29
CA LEU A 136 0.07 17.39 34.19
C LEU A 136 -0.95 17.86 35.24
N GLN A 137 -0.53 18.07 36.50
CA GLN A 137 -1.39 18.59 37.57
C GLN A 137 -1.84 20.03 37.32
N GLN A 138 -0.99 20.87 36.71
CA GLN A 138 -1.37 22.23 36.32
C GLN A 138 -2.43 22.21 35.22
N VAL A 139 -2.27 21.34 34.22
CA VAL A 139 -3.26 21.15 33.15
C VAL A 139 -4.56 20.56 33.69
N ASP A 140 -4.52 19.62 34.63
CA ASP A 140 -5.75 19.10 35.25
C ASP A 140 -6.52 20.20 35.99
N ARG A 141 -5.84 21.12 36.67
CA ARG A 141 -6.48 22.30 37.28
C ARG A 141 -7.11 23.23 36.25
N MET A 142 -6.38 23.54 35.16
CA MET A 142 -6.92 24.33 34.05
C MET A 142 -8.19 23.70 33.47
N LEU A 143 -8.16 22.41 33.14
CA LEU A 143 -9.31 21.72 32.53
C LEU A 143 -10.49 21.60 33.49
N ALA A 144 -10.23 21.40 34.80
CA ALA A 144 -11.26 21.42 35.82
C ALA A 144 -11.92 22.80 35.95
N GLU A 145 -11.14 23.88 35.88
CA GLU A 145 -11.65 25.25 35.91
C GLU A 145 -12.49 25.58 34.67
N VAL A 146 -12.04 25.17 33.48
CA VAL A 146 -12.85 25.23 32.23
C VAL A 146 -14.18 24.49 32.43
N GLY A 147 -14.12 23.29 32.99
CA GLY A 147 -15.28 22.50 33.35
C GLY A 147 -16.23 23.23 34.30
N ARG A 148 -15.70 23.88 35.34
CA ARG A 148 -16.46 24.58 36.38
C ARG A 148 -17.18 25.82 35.86
N VAL A 149 -16.50 26.69 35.11
CA VAL A 149 -17.08 27.95 34.62
C VAL A 149 -18.07 27.74 33.47
N LEU A 150 -18.00 26.61 32.76
CA LEU A 150 -18.95 26.27 31.70
C LEU A 150 -20.30 25.76 32.24
N GLN A 151 -21.38 26.31 31.72
CA GLN A 151 -22.73 25.78 31.95
C GLN A 151 -22.95 24.44 31.24
N VAL A 152 -23.96 23.67 31.66
CA VAL A 152 -24.43 22.51 30.90
C VAL A 152 -24.94 22.95 29.53
N GLY A 153 -24.53 22.25 28.47
CA GLY A 153 -24.74 22.61 27.07
C GLY A 153 -23.73 23.65 26.54
N GLY A 154 -22.87 24.18 27.41
CA GLY A 154 -21.72 24.99 27.03
C GLY A 154 -20.61 24.15 26.39
N ARG A 155 -19.62 24.84 25.85
CA ARG A 155 -18.59 24.23 24.99
C ARG A 155 -17.21 24.83 25.24
N TYR A 156 -16.23 23.95 25.27
CA TYR A 156 -14.83 24.31 25.24
C TYR A 156 -14.30 24.14 23.81
N LEU A 157 -13.79 25.22 23.23
CA LEU A 157 -13.19 25.29 21.91
C LEU A 157 -11.68 25.40 22.08
N CYS A 158 -10.95 24.34 21.78
CA CYS A 158 -9.49 24.31 21.87
C CYS A 158 -8.88 24.24 20.47
N ILE A 159 -8.19 25.30 20.06
CA ILE A 159 -7.45 25.37 18.80
C ILE A 159 -6.00 24.95 19.06
N SER A 160 -5.54 23.89 18.40
CA SER A 160 -4.28 23.22 18.72
C SER A 160 -3.65 22.60 17.46
N LEU A 161 -2.33 22.36 17.50
CA LEU A 161 -1.69 21.46 16.52
C LEU A 161 -1.96 19.98 16.80
N ALA A 162 -2.62 19.67 17.92
CA ALA A 162 -3.05 18.33 18.32
C ALA A 162 -1.89 17.32 18.45
N GLN A 163 -0.75 17.73 19.02
CA GLN A 163 0.32 16.78 19.33
C GLN A 163 -0.22 15.62 20.20
N ALA A 164 0.34 14.42 20.06
CA ALA A 164 -0.24 13.20 20.62
C ALA A 164 -0.57 13.31 22.13
N HIS A 165 0.31 13.93 22.92
CA HIS A 165 0.10 14.13 24.36
C HIS A 165 -0.99 15.18 24.66
N ILE A 166 -1.10 16.24 23.85
CA ILE A 166 -2.19 17.25 23.94
C ILE A 166 -3.54 16.60 23.68
N LEU A 167 -3.65 15.87 22.56
CA LEU A 167 -4.87 15.17 22.17
C LEU A 167 -5.27 14.14 23.24
N LYS A 168 -4.32 13.31 23.70
CA LYS A 168 -4.57 12.31 24.75
C LYS A 168 -5.06 12.95 26.05
N LYS A 169 -4.45 14.06 26.48
CA LYS A 169 -4.83 14.75 27.73
C LYS A 169 -6.22 15.38 27.62
N ALA A 170 -6.47 16.16 26.57
CA ALA A 170 -7.73 16.88 26.39
C ALA A 170 -8.91 15.93 26.16
N VAL A 171 -8.79 15.02 25.19
CA VAL A 171 -9.85 14.05 24.86
C VAL A 171 -10.09 13.11 26.04
N GLY A 172 -9.02 12.61 26.67
CA GLY A 172 -9.12 11.72 27.81
C GLY A 172 -9.79 12.37 29.03
N HIS A 173 -9.51 13.64 29.33
CA HIS A 173 -10.14 14.36 30.43
C HIS A 173 -11.65 14.50 30.20
N PHE A 174 -12.06 15.12 29.10
CA PHE A 174 -13.47 15.43 28.86
C PHE A 174 -14.32 14.19 28.53
N SER A 175 -13.71 13.15 27.95
CA SER A 175 -14.39 11.87 27.77
C SER A 175 -14.74 11.20 29.10
N ARG A 176 -13.85 11.23 30.10
CA ARG A 176 -14.14 10.72 31.45
C ARG A 176 -15.27 11.47 32.14
N GLU A 177 -15.38 12.78 31.88
CA GLU A 177 -16.47 13.62 32.36
C GLU A 177 -17.80 13.41 31.58
N GLY A 178 -17.83 12.54 30.57
CA GLY A 178 -19.01 12.23 29.76
C GLY A 178 -19.40 13.34 28.76
N TRP A 179 -18.42 14.15 28.33
CA TRP A 179 -18.64 15.20 27.33
C TRP A 179 -18.53 14.61 25.92
N MET A 180 -19.25 15.19 24.97
CA MET A 180 -19.02 14.91 23.55
C MET A 180 -17.76 15.64 23.09
N VAL A 181 -16.90 14.93 22.36
CA VAL A 181 -15.70 15.47 21.74
C VAL A 181 -15.87 15.44 20.22
N ARG A 182 -15.87 16.61 19.59
CA ARG A 182 -15.88 16.73 18.13
C ARG A 182 -14.66 17.50 17.66
N VAL A 183 -13.92 16.96 16.70
CA VAL A 183 -12.70 17.56 16.17
C VAL A 183 -12.94 18.05 14.75
N HIS A 184 -12.56 19.29 14.44
CA HIS A 184 -12.53 19.84 13.09
C HIS A 184 -11.09 20.00 12.67
N GLN A 185 -10.74 19.53 11.48
CA GLN A 185 -9.52 20.00 10.81
C GLN A 185 -9.82 21.37 10.20
N VAL A 186 -9.08 22.40 10.64
CA VAL A 186 -9.21 23.76 10.11
C VAL A 186 -8.61 23.79 8.71
N ALA A 187 -9.30 24.44 7.76
CA ALA A 187 -8.81 24.58 6.40
C ALA A 187 -7.57 25.50 6.38
N ASN A 188 -6.43 24.96 5.92
CA ASN A 188 -5.23 25.77 5.74
C ASN A 188 -5.33 26.53 4.41
N SER A 189 -5.20 27.86 4.45
CA SER A 189 -4.99 28.68 3.25
C SER A 189 -3.54 28.54 2.76
N GLN A 190 -3.15 27.36 2.26
CA GLN A 190 -1.78 27.12 1.79
C GLN A 190 -1.35 28.03 0.62
N ASP A 191 -2.31 28.69 -0.06
CA ASP A 191 -2.05 29.42 -1.31
C ASP A 191 -1.93 30.95 -1.19
N GLN A 192 -2.02 31.56 0.01
CA GLN A 192 -2.07 33.05 0.08
C GLN A 192 -0.97 33.78 0.84
N VAL A 193 0.02 33.11 1.44
CA VAL A 193 1.12 33.83 2.11
C VAL A 193 2.45 33.58 1.40
N LEU A 194 2.69 34.40 0.38
CA LEU A 194 4.03 34.74 -0.08
C LEU A 194 4.78 35.42 1.08
N GLU A 195 5.93 34.87 1.46
CA GLU A 195 7.01 35.53 2.20
C GLU A 195 6.74 35.93 3.68
N ALA A 196 7.25 35.13 4.64
CA ALA A 196 8.22 35.58 5.68
C ALA A 196 8.18 34.80 7.02
N GLU A 197 7.14 34.05 7.37
CA GLU A 197 7.07 33.34 8.67
C GLU A 197 6.97 31.82 8.52
N PRO A 198 7.59 31.02 9.42
CA PRO A 198 7.61 29.56 9.31
C PRO A 198 6.20 29.00 9.52
N GLN A 199 5.47 28.75 8.44
CA GLN A 199 4.25 27.95 8.49
C GLN A 199 4.59 26.53 8.98
N PHE A 200 3.94 26.12 10.06
CA PHE A 200 3.99 24.75 10.56
C PHE A 200 3.45 23.81 9.48
N SER A 201 4.13 22.69 9.23
CA SER A 201 3.68 21.69 8.25
C SER A 201 2.48 20.88 8.74
N LEU A 202 2.10 21.04 10.02
CA LEU A 202 1.00 20.32 10.64
C LEU A 202 -0.31 21.09 10.48
N PRO A 203 -1.44 20.41 10.26
CA PRO A 203 -2.74 21.03 10.21
C PRO A 203 -3.16 21.51 11.59
N VAL A 204 -3.93 22.59 11.63
CA VAL A 204 -4.57 23.08 12.86
C VAL A 204 -5.88 22.33 13.06
N PHE A 205 -6.18 21.99 14.31
CA PHE A 205 -7.43 21.36 14.72
C PHE A 205 -8.18 22.23 15.71
N ALA A 206 -9.51 22.23 15.59
CA ALA A 206 -10.42 22.80 16.57
C ALA A 206 -11.17 21.66 17.27
N PHE A 207 -10.87 21.44 18.54
CA PHE A 207 -11.61 20.51 19.38
C PHE A 207 -12.79 21.23 20.02
N ILE A 208 -13.96 20.63 19.88
CA ILE A 208 -15.22 21.10 20.43
C ILE A 208 -15.66 20.09 21.47
N MET A 209 -15.45 20.41 22.74
CA MET A 209 -15.88 19.59 23.86
C MET A 209 -17.16 20.17 24.44
N THR A 210 -18.28 19.47 24.27
CA THR A 210 -19.60 19.93 24.71
C THR A 210 -19.97 19.30 26.05
N LYS A 211 -20.20 20.14 27.06
CA LYS A 211 -20.57 19.71 28.41
C LYS A 211 -22.00 19.20 28.44
N PHE A 212 -22.19 17.93 28.78
CA PHE A 212 -23.50 17.37 29.07
C PHE A 212 -23.77 17.28 30.57
N ARG A 213 -25.05 17.07 30.92
CA ARG A 213 -25.41 16.74 32.28
C ARG A 213 -24.84 15.34 32.58
N PRO A 214 -24.11 15.15 33.69
CA PRO A 214 -23.63 13.83 34.08
C PRO A 214 -24.79 12.84 34.19
N VAL A 215 -24.64 11.65 33.60
CA VAL A 215 -25.60 10.56 33.71
C VAL A 215 -25.05 9.54 34.71
N PRO A 216 -25.73 9.27 35.84
CA PRO A 216 -25.27 8.28 36.80
C PRO A 216 -25.10 6.90 36.14
N GLY A 217 -23.93 6.30 36.28
CA GLY A 217 -23.64 4.96 35.74
C GLY A 217 -23.32 4.88 34.24
N SER A 218 -23.23 6.01 33.53
CA SER A 218 -22.82 6.02 32.11
C SER A 218 -22.02 7.28 31.78
N ALA A 219 -20.78 7.11 31.29
CA ALA A 219 -20.06 8.18 30.62
C ALA A 219 -20.45 8.14 29.14
N LEU A 220 -21.22 9.13 28.68
CA LEU A 220 -21.50 9.31 27.25
C LEU A 220 -20.18 9.55 26.52
N GLN A 221 -19.70 8.55 25.80
CA GLN A 221 -18.51 8.65 24.95
C GLN A 221 -18.94 8.87 23.52
N ILE A 222 -18.86 10.12 23.08
CA ILE A 222 -19.20 10.50 21.70
C ILE A 222 -17.99 11.19 21.09
N PHE A 223 -17.38 10.53 20.11
CA PHE A 223 -16.24 11.04 19.36
C PHE A 223 -16.63 11.27 17.91
N GLU A 224 -16.38 12.47 17.40
CA GLU A 224 -16.67 12.82 16.02
C GLU A 224 -15.52 13.57 15.36
N LEU A 225 -15.23 13.26 14.09
CA LEU A 225 -14.22 13.93 13.30
C LEU A 225 -14.84 14.57 12.05
N CYS A 226 -14.52 15.85 11.83
CA CYS A 226 -14.97 16.63 10.69
C CYS A 226 -13.75 16.94 9.81
N ALA A 227 -13.58 16.17 8.74
CA ALA A 227 -12.42 16.26 7.85
C ALA A 227 -12.48 17.46 6.89
N GLN A 228 -13.68 17.94 6.56
CA GLN A 228 -13.93 19.07 5.67
C GLN A 228 -15.15 19.83 6.19
N GLU A 229 -15.20 21.16 6.02
CA GLU A 229 -16.26 22.02 6.57
C GLU A 229 -17.67 21.61 6.14
N GLN A 230 -17.81 21.11 4.90
CA GLN A 230 -19.11 20.77 4.30
C GLN A 230 -19.53 19.29 4.45
N ARG A 231 -18.66 18.40 4.94
CA ARG A 231 -19.03 16.99 5.13
C ARG A 231 -19.67 16.76 6.49
N LYS A 232 -20.55 15.75 6.56
CA LYS A 232 -21.13 15.28 7.83
C LYS A 232 -20.01 14.76 8.75
N PRO A 233 -20.04 15.04 10.07
CA PRO A 233 -19.08 14.46 11.00
C PRO A 233 -19.12 12.93 10.96
N VAL A 234 -17.95 12.29 10.96
CA VAL A 234 -17.79 10.84 11.09
C VAL A 234 -17.73 10.48 12.56
N ARG A 235 -18.54 9.52 13.01
CA ARG A 235 -18.52 9.04 14.40
C ARG A 235 -17.49 7.93 14.55
N LEU A 236 -16.72 7.98 15.63
CA LEU A 236 -15.66 7.03 15.94
C LEU A 236 -15.99 6.28 17.24
N GLU A 237 -15.51 5.04 17.34
CA GLU A 237 -15.85 4.12 18.42
C GLU A 237 -15.15 4.43 19.74
N SER A 238 -13.96 5.05 19.68
CA SER A 238 -13.13 5.29 20.86
C SER A 238 -12.26 6.55 20.74
N ALA A 239 -11.67 6.96 21.87
CA ALA A 239 -10.71 8.05 21.91
C ALA A 239 -9.42 7.72 21.15
N GLU A 240 -9.01 6.44 21.18
CA GLU A 240 -7.84 5.92 20.46
C GLU A 240 -8.05 6.02 18.94
N ARG A 241 -9.23 5.63 18.44
CA ARG A 241 -9.57 5.80 17.01
C ARG A 241 -9.60 7.27 16.59
N LEU A 242 -10.07 8.17 17.47
CA LEU A 242 -9.99 9.61 17.22
C LEU A 242 -8.53 10.10 17.17
N ALA A 243 -7.67 9.60 18.05
CA ALA A 243 -6.25 9.90 18.07
C ALA A 243 -5.55 9.45 16.78
N GLU A 244 -5.77 8.20 16.37
CA GLU A 244 -5.27 7.61 15.12
C GLU A 244 -5.68 8.46 13.91
N ALA A 245 -6.97 8.80 13.79
CA ALA A 245 -7.47 9.57 12.66
C ALA A 245 -6.94 11.02 12.58
N VAL A 246 -6.60 11.63 13.72
CA VAL A 246 -5.91 12.93 13.77
C VAL A 246 -4.43 12.78 13.40
N GLN A 247 -3.77 11.74 13.92
CA GLN A 247 -2.37 11.44 13.62
C GLN A 247 -2.15 11.14 12.14
N GLU A 248 -3.03 10.37 11.50
CA GLU A 248 -3.01 10.11 10.06
C GLU A 248 -3.02 11.41 9.25
N ARG A 249 -3.84 12.39 9.62
CA ARG A 249 -3.91 13.70 8.97
C ARG A 249 -2.65 14.53 9.17
N GLN A 250 -2.07 14.48 10.36
CA GLN A 250 -0.79 15.12 10.64
C GLN A 250 0.34 14.51 9.82
N GLN A 251 0.42 13.17 9.78
CA GLN A 251 1.42 12.43 9.00
C GLN A 251 1.27 12.72 7.51
N TYR A 252 0.03 12.71 7.00
CA TYR A 252 -0.27 13.01 5.61
C TYR A 252 0.12 14.46 5.24
N ALA A 253 -0.28 15.46 6.04
CA ALA A 253 0.10 16.85 5.81
C ALA A 253 1.62 17.07 5.90
N TRP A 254 2.29 16.42 6.85
CA TRP A 254 3.75 16.44 6.97
C TRP A 254 4.40 15.83 5.72
N LEU A 255 3.92 14.68 5.25
CA LEU A 255 4.40 14.03 4.04
C LEU A 255 4.24 14.93 2.81
N CYS A 256 3.06 15.51 2.60
CA CYS A 256 2.82 16.47 1.50
C CYS A 256 3.79 17.66 1.59
N SER A 257 4.02 18.21 2.79
CA SER A 257 4.99 19.28 3.01
C SER A 257 6.42 18.85 2.67
N GLN A 258 6.82 17.65 3.07
CA GLN A 258 8.14 17.09 2.74
C GLN A 258 8.28 16.86 1.24
N LEU A 259 7.28 16.29 0.57
CA LEU A 259 7.27 16.05 -0.88
C LEU A 259 7.34 17.35 -1.68
N ARG A 260 6.76 18.44 -1.20
CA ARG A 260 6.89 19.78 -1.81
C ARG A 260 8.29 20.36 -1.62
N ARG A 261 8.92 20.16 -0.45
CA ARG A 261 10.22 20.76 -0.07
C ARG A 261 11.44 19.94 -0.50
N LYS A 262 11.36 18.62 -0.52
CA LYS A 262 12.48 17.67 -0.72
C LYS A 262 12.09 16.59 -1.73
N ALA A 263 12.77 16.55 -2.86
CA ALA A 263 12.55 15.55 -3.92
C ALA A 263 13.21 14.17 -3.66
N ARG A 264 13.56 13.83 -2.41
CA ARG A 264 14.37 12.62 -2.09
C ARG A 264 13.95 11.95 -0.78
N LEU A 265 12.66 11.64 -0.61
CA LEU A 265 12.17 10.88 0.55
C LEU A 265 12.32 9.36 0.43
N GLY A 266 12.79 8.82 -0.70
CA GLY A 266 12.77 7.39 -0.97
C GLY A 266 11.46 6.96 -1.65
N SER A 267 11.11 5.67 -1.54
CA SER A 267 9.81 5.17 -2.04
C SER A 267 8.70 5.63 -1.10
N VAL A 268 7.76 6.43 -1.61
CA VAL A 268 6.59 6.89 -0.87
C VAL A 268 5.37 6.23 -1.47
N SER A 269 4.57 5.58 -0.63
CA SER A 269 3.31 4.92 -0.99
C SER A 269 2.19 5.40 -0.07
N LEU A 270 1.02 5.64 -0.66
CA LEU A 270 -0.17 6.19 0.00
C LEU A 270 -1.41 5.46 -0.49
N ASP A 271 -2.28 5.07 0.42
CA ASP A 271 -3.60 4.57 0.06
C ASP A 271 -4.64 5.69 0.15
N LEU A 272 -5.40 5.87 -0.92
CA LEU A 272 -6.63 6.65 -0.93
C LEU A 272 -7.78 5.68 -0.70
N CYS A 273 -8.40 5.76 0.48
CA CYS A 273 -9.53 4.92 0.83
C CYS A 273 -10.83 5.45 0.25
N ASP A 274 -11.73 4.53 -0.05
CA ASP A 274 -13.13 4.83 -0.36
C ASP A 274 -13.81 5.47 0.87
N GLY A 275 -14.61 6.50 0.62
CA GLY A 275 -15.19 7.32 1.68
C GLY A 275 -16.27 6.63 2.51
N ASP A 276 -16.93 5.62 1.94
CA ASP A 276 -18.06 4.93 2.56
C ASP A 276 -17.63 3.62 3.22
N THR A 277 -16.74 2.87 2.58
CA THR A 277 -16.24 1.58 3.07
C THR A 277 -14.97 1.69 3.92
N GLY A 278 -14.16 2.73 3.73
CA GLY A 278 -12.85 2.88 4.39
C GLY A 278 -11.75 1.97 3.80
N GLU A 279 -12.10 1.11 2.84
CA GLU A 279 -11.16 0.21 2.17
C GLU A 279 -10.26 0.98 1.20
N PRO A 280 -8.99 0.58 1.03
CA PRO A 280 -8.11 1.15 0.01
C PRO A 280 -8.74 1.05 -1.38
N ARG A 281 -8.90 2.21 -2.02
CA ARG A 281 -9.44 2.33 -3.38
C ARG A 281 -8.34 2.57 -4.40
N TYR A 282 -7.32 3.33 -4.06
CA TYR A 282 -6.14 3.54 -4.90
C TYR A 282 -4.88 3.44 -4.05
N THR A 283 -3.81 2.87 -4.60
CA THR A 283 -2.45 3.05 -4.05
C THR A 283 -1.65 3.97 -4.95
N LEU A 284 -1.13 5.06 -4.40
CA LEU A 284 -0.32 6.06 -5.08
C LEU A 284 1.14 5.84 -4.68
N HIS A 285 2.00 5.53 -5.65
CA HIS A 285 3.44 5.54 -5.43
C HIS A 285 4.04 6.81 -6.04
N VAL A 286 4.71 7.61 -5.22
CA VAL A 286 5.40 8.83 -5.67
C VAL A 286 6.82 8.49 -6.08
N VAL A 287 7.15 8.74 -7.33
CA VAL A 287 8.46 8.46 -7.93
C VAL A 287 9.09 9.75 -8.43
N ASP A 288 10.16 10.18 -7.77
CA ASP A 288 10.96 11.32 -8.20
C ASP A 288 12.12 10.87 -9.10
N SER A 289 12.24 11.49 -10.28
CA SER A 289 13.31 11.27 -11.27
C SER A 289 14.22 12.50 -11.36
N PRO A 290 15.22 12.65 -10.46
CA PRO A 290 16.05 13.84 -10.39
C PRO A 290 16.97 14.03 -11.61
N THR A 291 17.17 12.99 -12.42
CA THR A 291 17.98 13.01 -13.65
C THR A 291 17.28 13.67 -14.83
N VAL A 292 15.94 13.76 -14.79
CA VAL A 292 15.15 14.42 -15.83
C VAL A 292 15.37 15.93 -15.73
N LYS A 293 15.98 16.52 -16.76
CA LYS A 293 16.05 17.99 -16.87
C LYS A 293 14.63 18.51 -17.12
N PRO A 294 14.14 19.49 -16.33
CA PRO A 294 12.81 20.03 -16.54
C PRO A 294 12.78 20.72 -17.92
N SER A 295 12.13 20.08 -18.90
CA SER A 295 11.44 20.85 -19.94
C SER A 295 10.28 21.60 -19.27
N ARG A 296 9.79 22.68 -19.88
CA ARG A 296 8.73 23.52 -19.28
C ARG A 296 7.46 22.72 -18.90
N ASP A 297 7.20 21.60 -19.57
CA ASP A 297 5.91 20.89 -19.46
C ASP A 297 5.98 19.55 -18.71
N ASN A 298 7.16 19.05 -18.32
CA ASN A 298 7.32 17.71 -17.75
C ASN A 298 7.61 17.69 -16.24
N HIS A 299 6.98 18.58 -15.49
CA HIS A 299 7.16 18.65 -14.04
C HIS A 299 6.50 17.50 -13.29
N PHE A 300 5.28 17.13 -13.69
CA PHE A 300 4.43 16.25 -12.93
C PHE A 300 3.45 15.51 -13.84
N ALA A 301 3.26 14.22 -13.60
CA ALA A 301 2.28 13.40 -14.30
C ALA A 301 1.74 12.30 -13.38
N ILE A 302 0.55 11.80 -13.73
CA ILE A 302 -0.08 10.65 -13.08
C ILE A 302 -0.08 9.52 -14.09
N PHE A 303 0.30 8.32 -13.67
CA PHE A 303 0.23 7.10 -14.46
C PHE A 303 -0.76 6.14 -13.83
N ILE A 304 -1.89 5.91 -14.48
CA ILE A 304 -2.86 4.91 -14.07
C ILE A 304 -2.37 3.54 -14.55
N ILE A 305 -2.14 2.63 -13.62
CA ILE A 305 -1.76 1.26 -13.93
C ILE A 305 -3.04 0.52 -14.37
N PRO A 306 -3.09 -0.05 -15.59
CA PRO A 306 -4.25 -0.81 -16.03
C PRO A 306 -4.55 -1.98 -15.08
N GLN A 307 -5.83 -2.24 -14.82
CA GLN A 307 -6.27 -3.37 -14.01
C GLN A 307 -5.71 -4.68 -14.56
N GLY A 308 -5.14 -5.49 -13.68
CA GLY A 308 -4.52 -6.75 -14.04
C GLY A 308 -3.07 -6.61 -14.51
N ARG A 309 -2.50 -5.41 -14.52
CA ARG A 309 -1.07 -5.21 -14.86
C ARG A 309 -0.21 -4.84 -13.66
N GLU A 310 -0.80 -4.57 -12.50
CA GLU A 310 -0.07 -4.14 -11.29
C GLU A 310 0.99 -5.13 -10.79
N THR A 311 0.88 -6.41 -11.16
CA THR A 311 1.86 -7.44 -10.84
C THR A 311 3.08 -7.44 -11.77
N GLU A 312 3.03 -6.76 -12.93
CA GLU A 312 4.18 -6.66 -13.82
C GLU A 312 5.32 -5.91 -13.14
N TRP A 313 6.56 -6.34 -13.39
CA TRP A 313 7.75 -5.73 -12.79
C TRP A 313 7.78 -4.20 -12.94
N LEU A 314 7.40 -3.68 -14.11
CA LEU A 314 7.39 -2.24 -14.41
C LEU A 314 6.49 -1.43 -13.47
N PHE A 315 5.41 -2.04 -12.96
CA PHE A 315 4.40 -1.36 -12.14
C PHE A 315 4.44 -1.79 -10.67
N GLY A 316 4.70 -3.07 -10.39
CA GLY A 316 4.67 -3.66 -9.05
C GLY A 316 5.95 -3.44 -8.25
N MET A 317 7.09 -3.24 -8.92
CA MET A 317 8.41 -3.10 -8.27
C MET A 317 8.88 -1.65 -8.22
N ASP A 318 9.62 -1.28 -7.16
CA ASP A 318 10.17 0.07 -7.00
C ASP A 318 11.14 0.44 -8.14
N GLU A 319 12.00 -0.49 -8.54
CA GLU A 319 12.93 -0.34 -9.67
C GLU A 319 12.19 -0.17 -10.99
N GLY A 320 11.11 -0.94 -11.20
CA GLY A 320 10.25 -0.82 -12.37
C GLY A 320 9.59 0.54 -12.44
N ARG A 321 9.00 1.00 -11.34
CA ARG A 321 8.38 2.33 -11.25
C ARG A 321 9.39 3.46 -11.50
N LYS A 322 10.65 3.33 -11.05
CA LYS A 322 11.74 4.26 -11.37
C LYS A 322 12.07 4.26 -12.87
N GLN A 323 12.14 3.09 -13.50
CA GLN A 323 12.37 2.98 -14.94
C GLN A 323 11.21 3.57 -15.75
N LEU A 324 9.97 3.35 -15.31
CA LEU A 324 8.78 3.96 -15.90
C LEU A 324 8.83 5.48 -15.80
N ALA A 325 9.13 6.02 -14.62
CA ALA A 325 9.25 7.46 -14.40
C ALA A 325 10.38 8.09 -15.23
N ALA A 326 11.52 7.41 -15.37
CA ALA A 326 12.62 7.87 -16.22
C ALA A 326 12.23 7.86 -17.71
N SER A 327 11.55 6.80 -18.18
CA SER A 327 11.10 6.66 -19.57
C SER A 327 9.99 7.64 -19.94
N ALA A 328 9.06 7.90 -19.01
CA ALA A 328 8.01 8.90 -19.20
C ALA A 328 8.57 10.33 -19.25
N GLY A 329 9.77 10.55 -18.70
CA GLY A 329 10.47 11.82 -18.80
C GLY A 329 9.86 12.94 -17.96
N PHE A 330 9.22 12.60 -16.83
CA PHE A 330 8.68 13.56 -15.85
C PHE A 330 9.55 13.62 -14.60
N ARG A 331 9.70 14.82 -14.02
CA ARG A 331 10.45 15.01 -12.76
C ARG A 331 9.82 14.27 -11.60
N ARG A 332 8.49 14.27 -11.52
CA ARG A 332 7.71 13.44 -10.59
C ARG A 332 6.63 12.69 -11.36
N LEU A 333 6.56 11.39 -11.16
CA LEU A 333 5.48 10.53 -11.64
C LEU A 333 4.78 9.92 -10.43
N ILE A 334 3.44 9.98 -10.40
CA ILE A 334 2.65 9.20 -9.44
C ILE A 334 2.06 8.01 -10.19
N THR A 335 2.46 6.79 -9.84
CA THR A 335 1.81 5.59 -10.36
C THR A 335 0.64 5.21 -9.46
N VAL A 336 -0.53 4.99 -10.05
CA VAL A 336 -1.79 4.71 -9.35
C VAL A 336 -2.21 3.28 -9.64
N ALA A 337 -2.19 2.43 -8.61
CA ALA A 337 -2.74 1.08 -8.68
C ALA A 337 -4.22 1.07 -8.29
N LEU A 338 -5.02 0.34 -9.07
CA LEU A 338 -6.46 0.17 -8.87
C LEU A 338 -6.72 -1.12 -8.05
N HIS A 339 -7.34 -0.98 -6.88
CA HIS A 339 -7.58 -2.09 -5.95
C HIS A 339 -8.64 -3.09 -6.45
N ARG A 340 -8.51 -4.35 -6.01
CA ARG A 340 -9.53 -5.40 -6.23
C ARG A 340 -10.76 -5.10 -5.39
N GLY A 341 -11.94 -5.54 -5.85
CA GLY A 341 -13.22 -5.33 -5.15
C GLY A 341 -13.83 -3.93 -5.30
N GLN A 342 -13.10 -3.00 -5.89
CA GLN A 342 -13.55 -1.65 -6.19
C GLN A 342 -14.12 -1.56 -7.61
N GLN A 343 -15.08 -0.65 -7.83
CA GLN A 343 -15.66 -0.39 -9.14
C GLN A 343 -15.09 0.90 -9.74
N TYR A 344 -14.65 0.81 -11.00
CA TYR A 344 -14.13 1.93 -11.78
C TYR A 344 -14.87 1.99 -13.12
N GLU A 345 -15.55 3.10 -13.39
CA GLU A 345 -16.40 3.22 -14.59
C GLU A 345 -15.59 3.52 -15.85
N SER A 346 -14.69 4.50 -15.79
CA SER A 346 -13.91 4.97 -16.94
C SER A 346 -12.66 5.71 -16.49
N MET A 347 -11.73 5.94 -17.44
CA MET A 347 -10.56 6.78 -17.20
C MET A 347 -10.98 8.20 -16.77
N ASP A 348 -11.99 8.79 -17.40
CA ASP A 348 -12.49 10.13 -17.07
C ASP A 348 -13.02 10.22 -15.63
N HIS A 349 -13.71 9.19 -15.15
CA HIS A 349 -14.19 9.14 -13.77
C HIS A 349 -13.02 9.06 -12.77
N ILE A 350 -12.01 8.22 -13.06
CA ILE A 350 -10.79 8.12 -12.24
C ILE A 350 -10.07 9.48 -12.19
N GLN A 351 -9.93 10.15 -13.34
CA GLN A 351 -9.31 11.48 -13.41
C GLN A 351 -10.06 12.51 -12.56
N ALA A 352 -11.39 12.57 -12.70
CA ALA A 352 -12.23 13.49 -11.92
C ALA A 352 -12.11 13.24 -10.41
N GLU A 353 -12.08 11.97 -10.00
CA GLU A 353 -11.95 11.56 -8.61
C GLU A 353 -10.56 11.90 -8.02
N LEU A 354 -9.50 11.65 -8.77
CA LEU A 354 -8.12 11.79 -8.28
C LEU A 354 -7.56 13.21 -8.38
N SER A 355 -8.05 14.03 -9.32
CA SER A 355 -7.45 15.33 -9.67
C SER A 355 -7.15 16.22 -8.46
N ALA A 356 -8.10 16.37 -7.53
CA ALA A 356 -7.88 17.19 -6.33
C ALA A 356 -6.79 16.60 -5.41
N ARG A 357 -6.75 15.27 -5.25
CA ARG A 357 -5.86 14.57 -4.32
C ARG A 357 -4.43 14.50 -4.84
N VAL A 358 -4.24 14.19 -6.12
CA VAL A 358 -2.89 14.10 -6.70
C VAL A 358 -2.20 15.47 -6.73
N MET A 359 -2.96 16.56 -6.83
CA MET A 359 -2.40 17.92 -6.77
C MET A 359 -1.84 18.28 -5.40
N GLU A 360 -2.30 17.65 -4.31
CA GLU A 360 -1.72 17.84 -2.99
C GLU A 360 -0.25 17.33 -2.94
N LEU A 361 0.09 16.36 -3.79
CA LEU A 361 1.39 15.70 -3.92
C LEU A 361 2.30 16.31 -5.02
N ALA A 362 1.82 17.35 -5.71
CA ALA A 362 2.57 18.02 -6.77
C ALA A 362 3.88 18.65 -6.25
N PRO A 363 4.94 18.71 -7.08
CA PRO A 363 6.17 19.41 -6.71
C PRO A 363 5.96 20.92 -6.58
N ALA A 364 6.77 21.60 -5.78
CA ALA A 364 6.73 23.06 -5.67
C ALA A 364 7.22 23.74 -6.96
N GLY A 365 6.71 24.95 -7.25
CA GLY A 365 7.14 25.77 -8.38
C GLY A 365 6.53 25.40 -9.72
N MET A 366 5.44 24.63 -9.75
CA MET A 366 4.69 24.41 -10.99
C MET A 366 4.01 25.71 -11.47
N PRO A 367 3.92 25.95 -12.79
CA PRO A 367 3.11 27.02 -13.36
C PRO A 367 1.63 26.90 -12.95
N THR A 368 0.99 28.03 -12.63
CA THR A 368 -0.38 28.12 -12.08
C THR A 368 -1.48 27.52 -12.96
N GLN A 369 -1.19 27.19 -14.22
CA GLN A 369 -2.14 26.66 -15.21
C GLN A 369 -1.62 25.42 -15.94
N GLN A 370 -0.56 24.78 -15.44
CA GLN A 370 -0.05 23.57 -16.06
C GLN A 370 -1.09 22.45 -15.94
N GLN A 371 -1.54 21.91 -17.07
CA GLN A 371 -2.35 20.70 -17.08
C GLN A 371 -1.48 19.50 -16.71
N VAL A 372 -1.96 18.71 -15.75
CA VAL A 372 -1.26 17.50 -15.32
C VAL A 372 -1.77 16.32 -16.13
N PRO A 373 -0.95 15.69 -16.97
CA PRO A 373 -1.40 14.59 -17.81
C PRO A 373 -1.62 13.33 -16.98
N PHE A 374 -2.70 12.63 -17.31
CA PHE A 374 -2.95 11.25 -16.89
C PHE A 374 -2.56 10.31 -18.03
N LEU A 375 -1.63 9.40 -17.73
CA LEU A 375 -1.05 8.45 -18.65
C LEU A 375 -1.54 7.05 -18.30
N SER A 376 -1.64 6.17 -19.29
CA SER A 376 -1.90 4.73 -19.11
C SER A 376 -1.33 3.98 -20.31
N VAL A 377 -1.05 2.69 -20.18
CA VAL A 377 -0.73 1.86 -21.35
C VAL A 377 -2.01 1.61 -22.14
N GLY A 378 -2.01 1.88 -23.44
CA GLY A 378 -3.19 1.70 -24.31
C GLY A 378 -4.29 2.77 -24.16
N GLY A 379 -4.26 3.56 -23.08
CA GLY A 379 -5.22 4.64 -22.81
C GLY A 379 -6.50 4.17 -22.10
N ASP A 380 -6.66 2.88 -21.84
CA ASP A 380 -7.76 2.31 -21.08
C ASP A 380 -7.38 2.02 -19.60
N ILE A 381 -8.36 1.53 -18.83
CA ILE A 381 -8.21 1.21 -17.40
C ILE A 381 -7.84 -0.27 -17.17
N GLY A 382 -7.58 -1.04 -18.22
CA GLY A 382 -7.41 -2.49 -18.18
C GLY A 382 -8.72 -3.26 -18.03
N VAL A 383 -8.66 -4.54 -18.35
CA VAL A 383 -9.78 -5.48 -18.17
C VAL A 383 -9.37 -6.53 -17.16
N ARG A 384 -10.12 -6.59 -16.04
CA ARG A 384 -10.04 -7.66 -15.03
C ARG A 384 -11.46 -8.18 -14.78
N THR A 385 -11.64 -9.49 -14.85
CA THR A 385 -12.89 -10.16 -14.47
C THR A 385 -12.59 -11.20 -13.41
N VAL A 386 -13.12 -11.01 -12.20
CA VAL A 386 -13.03 -12.02 -11.14
C VAL A 386 -13.93 -13.20 -11.51
N GLN A 387 -13.34 -14.39 -11.62
CA GLN A 387 -14.04 -15.64 -11.90
C GLN A 387 -14.43 -16.35 -10.59
N HIS A 388 -13.55 -16.30 -9.59
CA HIS A 388 -13.76 -16.95 -8.31
C HIS A 388 -12.94 -16.29 -7.20
N GLN A 389 -13.47 -16.29 -5.99
CA GLN A 389 -12.80 -15.85 -4.77
C GLN A 389 -13.18 -16.82 -3.67
N ASP A 390 -12.18 -17.24 -2.89
CA ASP A 390 -12.37 -18.13 -1.75
C ASP A 390 -11.19 -18.01 -0.78
N CYS A 391 -11.23 -18.76 0.32
CA CYS A 391 -10.21 -18.79 1.35
C CYS A 391 -9.74 -20.22 1.61
N SER A 392 -8.42 -20.43 1.64
CA SER A 392 -7.81 -21.69 2.06
C SER A 392 -7.29 -21.57 3.51
N PRO A 393 -7.45 -22.62 4.35
CA PRO A 393 -6.81 -22.67 5.67
C PRO A 393 -5.28 -22.54 5.64
N LEU A 394 -4.62 -22.90 4.54
CA LEU A 394 -3.16 -22.90 4.40
C LEU A 394 -2.64 -21.71 3.58
N SER A 395 -3.35 -21.32 2.51
CA SER A 395 -2.92 -20.23 1.61
C SER A 395 -3.59 -18.88 1.90
N GLY A 396 -4.63 -18.85 2.75
CA GLY A 396 -5.44 -17.67 3.03
C GLY A 396 -6.37 -17.31 1.89
N ASP A 397 -6.80 -16.04 1.84
CA ASP A 397 -7.70 -15.55 0.79
C ASP A 397 -7.01 -15.54 -0.58
N TYR A 398 -7.72 -16.02 -1.60
CA TYR A 398 -7.21 -16.08 -2.97
C TYR A 398 -8.28 -15.70 -3.99
N VAL A 399 -7.81 -15.29 -5.17
CA VAL A 399 -8.67 -14.89 -6.28
C VAL A 399 -8.21 -15.55 -7.57
N ILE A 400 -9.19 -15.93 -8.38
CA ILE A 400 -9.02 -16.35 -9.76
C ILE A 400 -9.64 -15.26 -10.64
N GLU A 401 -8.82 -14.67 -11.50
CA GLU A 401 -9.24 -13.57 -12.35
C GLU A 401 -8.72 -13.75 -13.78
N ASP A 402 -9.55 -13.34 -14.74
CA ASP A 402 -9.16 -13.25 -16.14
C ASP A 402 -8.77 -11.80 -16.45
N VAL A 403 -7.60 -11.62 -17.06
CA VAL A 403 -7.03 -10.31 -17.42
C VAL A 403 -6.64 -10.26 -18.88
N GLN A 404 -6.64 -9.07 -19.48
CA GLN A 404 -6.20 -8.86 -20.85
C GLN A 404 -4.74 -8.36 -20.88
N GLY A 405 -3.86 -9.06 -21.61
CA GLY A 405 -2.49 -8.64 -21.88
C GLY A 405 -2.34 -7.80 -23.15
N ASP A 406 -1.12 -7.37 -23.46
CA ASP A 406 -0.80 -6.41 -24.54
C ASP A 406 -1.33 -6.82 -25.94
N ASP A 407 -1.31 -8.12 -26.27
CA ASP A 407 -1.78 -8.65 -27.56
C ASP A 407 -3.30 -8.86 -27.64
N LYS A 408 -4.08 -8.25 -26.74
CA LYS A 408 -5.51 -8.53 -26.53
C LYS A 408 -5.80 -10.01 -26.22
N ARG A 409 -4.78 -10.75 -25.77
CA ARG A 409 -4.91 -12.13 -25.31
C ARG A 409 -5.38 -12.10 -23.86
N TYR A 410 -6.26 -13.03 -23.51
CA TYR A 410 -6.72 -13.18 -22.14
C TYR A 410 -5.90 -14.23 -21.42
N PHE A 411 -5.63 -13.98 -20.15
CA PHE A 411 -4.91 -14.85 -19.26
C PHE A 411 -5.71 -15.04 -17.98
N ARG A 412 -5.77 -16.27 -17.49
CA ARG A 412 -6.33 -16.58 -16.18
C ARG A 412 -5.21 -16.63 -15.15
N ARG A 413 -5.40 -15.96 -14.03
CA ARG A 413 -4.44 -15.85 -12.94
C ARG A 413 -5.00 -16.37 -11.64
N LEU A 414 -4.14 -17.00 -10.85
CA LEU A 414 -4.33 -17.29 -9.43
C LEU A 414 -3.44 -16.33 -8.64
N ILE A 415 -4.03 -15.63 -7.67
CA ILE A 415 -3.33 -14.68 -6.83
C ILE A 415 -3.74 -14.90 -5.37
N PHE A 416 -2.76 -15.06 -4.48
CA PHE A 416 -3.00 -15.02 -3.03
C PHE A 416 -3.06 -13.57 -2.56
N LEU A 417 -4.12 -13.20 -1.86
CA LEU A 417 -4.33 -11.83 -1.40
C LEU A 417 -3.38 -11.44 -0.24
N SER A 418 -2.74 -12.41 0.39
CA SER A 418 -1.60 -12.20 1.29
C SER A 418 -0.36 -11.63 0.56
N ASN A 419 -0.22 -11.88 -0.75
CA ASN A 419 0.86 -11.33 -1.58
C ASN A 419 0.32 -10.89 -2.97
N ARG A 420 -0.42 -9.79 -2.98
CA ARG A 420 -1.19 -9.27 -4.14
C ARG A 420 -0.36 -8.93 -5.38
N ASN A 421 0.96 -8.78 -5.21
CA ASN A 421 1.88 -8.41 -6.28
C ASN A 421 2.50 -9.61 -6.99
N VAL A 422 2.25 -10.84 -6.51
CA VAL A 422 2.79 -12.07 -7.08
C VAL A 422 1.67 -12.88 -7.70
N VAL A 423 1.81 -13.16 -9.00
CA VAL A 423 0.97 -14.12 -9.71
C VAL A 423 1.46 -15.52 -9.39
N GLN A 424 0.63 -16.32 -8.72
CA GLN A 424 0.98 -17.67 -8.30
C GLN A 424 0.93 -18.65 -9.46
N SER A 425 -0.05 -18.47 -10.35
CA SER A 425 -0.14 -19.23 -11.60
C SER A 425 -0.85 -18.40 -12.65
N GLU A 426 -0.37 -18.51 -13.88
CA GLU A 426 -0.98 -17.87 -15.04
C GLU A 426 -1.11 -18.86 -16.18
N ALA A 427 -2.24 -18.83 -16.87
CA ALA A 427 -2.43 -19.62 -18.08
C ALA A 427 -3.19 -18.83 -19.14
N ARG A 428 -2.78 -18.98 -20.40
CA ARG A 428 -3.40 -18.30 -21.53
C ARG A 428 -4.77 -18.93 -21.83
N LEU A 429 -5.78 -18.10 -22.07
CA LEU A 429 -7.09 -18.56 -22.53
C LEU A 429 -7.09 -18.78 -24.05
N LEU A 430 -7.73 -19.85 -24.49
CA LEU A 430 -8.00 -20.08 -25.91
C LEU A 430 -9.04 -19.07 -26.40
N LYS A 431 -8.81 -18.48 -27.58
CA LYS A 431 -9.84 -17.65 -28.24
C LYS A 431 -11.05 -18.52 -28.54
N ASP A 432 -12.25 -18.05 -28.17
CA ASP A 432 -13.50 -18.72 -28.53
C ASP A 432 -13.61 -18.86 -30.05
N VAL A 433 -13.30 -20.06 -30.57
CA VAL A 433 -13.69 -20.43 -31.93
C VAL A 433 -15.18 -20.74 -31.86
N SER A 434 -16.02 -19.73 -32.01
CA SER A 434 -17.48 -19.89 -32.04
C SER A 434 -17.93 -20.74 -33.25
N HIS A 435 -17.70 -22.06 -33.23
CA HIS A 435 -18.24 -22.98 -34.24
C HIS A 435 -19.77 -23.13 -34.13
N LYS A 436 -20.40 -22.64 -33.05
CA LYS A 436 -21.87 -22.67 -32.89
C LYS A 436 -22.60 -21.49 -33.56
N ALA A 437 -21.92 -20.40 -33.96
CA ALA A 437 -22.58 -19.31 -34.69
C ALA A 437 -22.66 -19.56 -36.21
N GLN A 438 -21.78 -20.39 -36.80
CA GLN A 438 -21.79 -20.64 -38.24
C GLN A 438 -22.81 -21.68 -38.71
N LYS A 439 -23.34 -22.56 -37.85
CA LYS A 439 -24.41 -23.50 -38.26
C LYS A 439 -25.81 -22.90 -38.30
N LYS A 440 -26.08 -21.77 -37.63
CA LYS A 440 -27.40 -21.11 -37.69
C LYS A 440 -27.49 -19.86 -38.59
N ARG A 441 -26.38 -19.40 -39.17
CA ARG A 441 -26.38 -18.24 -40.09
C ARG A 441 -25.96 -18.57 -41.54
N LYS A 442 -26.33 -19.77 -42.01
CA LYS A 442 -26.27 -20.09 -43.46
C LYS A 442 -27.46 -19.56 -44.26
N LYS A 443 -28.34 -18.76 -43.65
CA LYS A 443 -29.34 -17.92 -44.32
C LYS A 443 -29.14 -16.49 -43.84
N ASP A 444 -28.39 -15.73 -44.64
CA ASP A 444 -28.43 -14.28 -44.84
C ASP A 444 -27.03 -13.77 -45.22
N ARG A 445 -26.67 -14.09 -46.47
CA ARG A 445 -25.62 -13.39 -47.20
C ARG A 445 -26.12 -11.97 -47.48
N LYS A 446 -25.71 -11.00 -46.66
CA LYS A 446 -25.45 -9.58 -47.01
C LYS A 446 -25.46 -8.74 -45.72
N LYS A 447 -24.29 -8.61 -45.10
CA LYS A 447 -23.82 -7.39 -44.41
C LYS A 447 -22.37 -7.64 -44.00
N GLN A 448 -21.47 -6.82 -44.56
CA GLN A 448 -20.07 -6.76 -44.16
C GLN A 448 -20.00 -6.48 -42.66
N ARG A 449 -19.14 -7.20 -41.93
CA ARG A 449 -18.84 -6.92 -40.52
C ARG A 449 -18.15 -5.55 -40.45
N PRO A 450 -18.54 -4.64 -39.54
CA PRO A 450 -17.76 -3.44 -39.27
C PRO A 450 -16.39 -3.84 -38.70
N ALA A 451 -15.36 -3.05 -38.98
CA ALA A 451 -14.00 -3.26 -38.51
C ALA A 451 -13.85 -3.10 -36.98
N ASP A 452 -14.86 -2.53 -36.32
CA ASP A 452 -14.87 -2.27 -34.88
C ASP A 452 -15.80 -3.24 -34.12
N ALA A 453 -15.71 -4.53 -34.43
CA ALA A 453 -16.26 -5.53 -33.51
C ALA A 453 -15.35 -5.57 -32.28
N GLU A 454 -15.73 -4.83 -31.23
CA GLU A 454 -15.08 -4.91 -29.92
C GLU A 454 -14.95 -6.37 -29.50
N ASP A 455 -13.71 -6.80 -29.20
CA ASP A 455 -13.45 -8.12 -28.65
C ASP A 455 -14.15 -8.20 -27.29
N LEU A 456 -15.23 -8.99 -27.21
CA LEU A 456 -15.99 -9.19 -25.98
C LEU A 456 -15.08 -9.73 -24.85
N PRO A 457 -15.36 -9.41 -23.58
CA PRO A 457 -14.67 -10.00 -22.43
C PRO A 457 -14.70 -11.54 -22.48
N ALA A 458 -13.68 -12.18 -21.90
CA ALA A 458 -13.66 -13.64 -21.74
C ALA A 458 -14.97 -14.13 -21.10
N ALA A 459 -15.67 -15.04 -21.77
CA ALA A 459 -16.89 -15.63 -21.23
C ALA A 459 -16.54 -16.58 -20.06
N PRO A 460 -17.39 -16.67 -19.02
CA PRO A 460 -17.23 -17.67 -17.97
C PRO A 460 -17.08 -19.07 -18.57
N GLY A 461 -15.99 -19.77 -18.22
CA GLY A 461 -15.73 -21.13 -18.70
C GLY A 461 -14.90 -21.24 -19.99
N GLN A 462 -14.25 -20.18 -20.48
CA GLN A 462 -13.22 -20.32 -21.51
C GLN A 462 -12.11 -21.30 -21.07
N SER A 463 -11.73 -22.19 -21.99
CA SER A 463 -10.71 -23.21 -21.80
C SER A 463 -9.29 -22.65 -21.88
N ILE A 464 -8.39 -23.22 -21.09
CA ILE A 464 -6.98 -22.87 -21.03
C ILE A 464 -6.21 -23.49 -22.21
N ASP A 465 -5.23 -22.76 -22.74
CA ASP A 465 -4.23 -23.27 -23.68
C ASP A 465 -3.15 -24.05 -22.94
N LYS A 466 -3.34 -25.37 -22.84
CA LYS A 466 -2.40 -26.28 -22.17
C LYS A 466 -1.02 -26.37 -22.83
N SER A 467 -0.89 -25.90 -24.08
CA SER A 467 0.38 -25.91 -24.82
C SER A 467 1.28 -24.72 -24.54
N TYR A 468 0.80 -23.74 -23.76
CA TYR A 468 1.51 -22.51 -23.48
C TYR A 468 1.86 -22.38 -21.99
N LEU A 469 3.16 -22.27 -21.69
CA LEU A 469 3.65 -21.88 -20.37
C LEU A 469 3.79 -20.36 -20.33
N CYS A 470 3.05 -19.69 -19.44
CA CYS A 470 3.15 -18.24 -19.27
C CYS A 470 4.43 -17.83 -18.53
N CYS A 471 4.80 -18.58 -17.48
CA CYS A 471 5.92 -18.26 -16.63
C CYS A 471 7.28 -18.57 -17.30
N GLU A 472 8.18 -17.59 -17.37
CA GLU A 472 9.53 -17.77 -17.94
C GLU A 472 10.37 -18.76 -17.12
N HIS A 473 10.20 -18.78 -15.79
CA HIS A 473 10.86 -19.76 -14.94
C HIS A 473 10.37 -21.20 -15.21
N HIS A 474 9.09 -21.45 -15.53
CA HIS A 474 8.61 -22.77 -15.97
C HIS A 474 9.24 -23.18 -17.32
N LYS A 475 9.36 -22.24 -18.26
CA LYS A 475 10.07 -22.48 -19.53
C LYS A 475 11.53 -22.88 -19.29
N ALA A 476 12.22 -22.19 -18.37
CA ALA A 476 13.59 -22.53 -17.99
C ALA A 476 13.69 -23.90 -17.30
N MET A 477 12.75 -24.25 -16.43
CA MET A 477 12.69 -25.58 -15.78
C MET A 477 12.56 -26.71 -16.81
N ILE A 478 11.66 -26.56 -17.79
CA ILE A 478 11.51 -27.53 -18.87
C ILE A 478 12.74 -27.56 -19.78
N ALA A 479 13.36 -26.41 -20.08
CA ALA A 479 14.62 -26.37 -20.82
C ALA A 479 15.73 -27.15 -20.10
N GLY A 480 15.73 -27.17 -18.77
CA GLY A 480 16.64 -27.96 -17.93
C GLY A 480 16.60 -29.46 -18.17
N LEU A 481 15.50 -30.00 -18.75
CA LEU A 481 15.43 -31.40 -19.14
C LEU A 481 16.45 -31.77 -20.23
N ALA A 482 17.03 -30.79 -20.92
CA ALA A 482 18.14 -30.98 -21.87
C ALA A 482 19.45 -31.43 -21.19
N LEU A 483 19.53 -31.39 -19.85
CA LEU A 483 20.66 -31.93 -19.07
C LEU A 483 20.55 -33.44 -18.83
N LEU A 484 19.39 -34.05 -19.10
CA LEU A 484 19.23 -35.50 -19.09
C LEU A 484 19.96 -36.12 -20.29
N ARG A 485 20.30 -37.40 -20.19
CA ARG A 485 20.91 -38.12 -21.30
C ARG A 485 19.95 -38.30 -22.47
N ASN A 486 20.50 -38.20 -23.69
CA ASN A 486 19.79 -38.43 -24.95
C ASN A 486 18.47 -37.64 -25.03
N PRO A 487 18.52 -36.29 -24.98
CA PRO A 487 17.32 -35.43 -25.02
C PRO A 487 16.38 -35.73 -26.21
N GLU A 488 16.93 -36.20 -27.32
CA GLU A 488 16.19 -36.62 -28.51
C GLU A 488 15.32 -37.87 -28.30
N LEU A 489 15.62 -38.69 -27.29
CA LEU A 489 14.90 -39.91 -26.95
C LEU A 489 13.91 -39.72 -25.80
N LEU A 490 13.87 -38.55 -25.13
CA LEU A 490 13.05 -38.32 -23.93
C LEU A 490 11.54 -38.53 -24.15
N LEU A 491 11.04 -38.42 -25.37
CA LEU A 491 9.64 -38.70 -25.69
C LEU A 491 9.35 -40.20 -25.87
N GLU A 492 10.40 -41.01 -26.01
CA GLU A 492 10.36 -42.43 -26.37
C GLU A 492 10.83 -43.35 -25.23
N ILE A 493 11.33 -42.79 -24.12
CA ILE A 493 11.75 -43.54 -22.93
C ILE A 493 10.88 -43.19 -21.70
N PRO A 494 10.72 -44.11 -20.74
CA PRO A 494 10.11 -43.77 -19.45
C PRO A 494 10.86 -42.63 -18.76
N LEU A 495 10.11 -41.69 -18.16
CA LEU A 495 10.67 -40.55 -17.42
C LEU A 495 9.93 -40.40 -16.09
N ALA A 496 10.60 -40.71 -14.98
CA ALA A 496 10.02 -40.56 -13.64
C ALA A 496 10.31 -39.16 -13.09
N LEU A 497 9.28 -38.38 -12.80
CA LEU A 497 9.41 -36.99 -12.39
C LEU A 497 8.60 -36.69 -11.10
N LEU A 498 9.23 -36.02 -10.14
CA LEU A 498 8.60 -35.51 -8.93
C LEU A 498 8.52 -33.98 -9.01
N VAL A 499 7.33 -33.39 -8.86
CA VAL A 499 7.14 -31.94 -8.69
C VAL A 499 6.66 -31.67 -7.27
N VAL A 500 7.30 -30.76 -6.56
CA VAL A 500 6.80 -30.23 -5.28
C VAL A 500 6.31 -28.81 -5.50
N GLY A 501 5.03 -28.59 -5.19
CA GLY A 501 4.25 -27.41 -5.55
C GLY A 501 3.40 -27.68 -6.79
N LEU A 502 2.09 -27.44 -6.69
CA LEU A 502 1.16 -27.59 -7.81
C LEU A 502 0.75 -26.24 -8.39
N GLY A 503 0.30 -25.31 -7.54
CA GLY A 503 -0.32 -24.06 -7.98
C GLY A 503 -1.51 -24.33 -8.92
N GLY A 504 -1.52 -23.71 -10.10
CA GLY A 504 -2.49 -23.99 -11.17
C GLY A 504 -2.18 -25.27 -11.98
N GLY A 505 -1.07 -25.95 -11.69
CA GLY A 505 -0.72 -27.24 -12.30
C GLY A 505 -0.14 -27.17 -13.72
N SER A 506 0.22 -25.97 -14.21
CA SER A 506 0.73 -25.77 -15.58
C SER A 506 2.02 -26.55 -15.86
N LEU A 507 2.98 -26.52 -14.94
CA LEU A 507 4.27 -27.19 -15.07
C LEU A 507 4.13 -28.72 -15.20
N PRO A 508 3.53 -29.45 -14.22
CA PRO A 508 3.35 -30.89 -14.34
C PRO A 508 2.46 -31.27 -15.54
N LEU A 509 1.40 -30.49 -15.81
CA LEU A 509 0.51 -30.75 -16.96
C LEU A 509 1.25 -30.63 -18.30
N PHE A 510 2.13 -29.63 -18.44
CA PHE A 510 2.94 -29.45 -19.64
C PHE A 510 3.85 -30.66 -19.87
N VAL A 511 4.54 -31.15 -18.83
CA VAL A 511 5.37 -32.35 -18.93
C VAL A 511 4.51 -33.56 -19.33
N HIS A 512 3.37 -33.77 -18.68
CA HIS A 512 2.47 -34.89 -18.98
C HIS A 512 2.04 -34.95 -20.44
N ASP A 513 1.69 -33.80 -21.01
CA ASP A 513 1.15 -33.71 -22.37
C ASP A 513 2.28 -33.80 -23.42
N HIS A 514 3.47 -33.29 -23.12
CA HIS A 514 4.58 -33.24 -24.08
C HIS A 514 5.54 -34.44 -23.99
N PHE A 515 5.59 -35.14 -22.86
CA PHE A 515 6.41 -36.34 -22.63
C PHE A 515 5.48 -37.55 -22.39
N PRO A 516 5.07 -38.30 -23.43
CA PRO A 516 4.00 -39.30 -23.34
C PRO A 516 4.29 -40.50 -22.44
N LYS A 517 5.58 -40.74 -22.16
CA LYS A 517 6.06 -41.83 -21.30
C LYS A 517 6.49 -41.36 -19.92
N SER A 518 6.23 -40.09 -19.58
CA SER A 518 6.48 -39.60 -18.23
C SER A 518 5.48 -40.21 -17.24
N CYS A 519 5.96 -40.46 -16.02
CA CYS A 519 5.17 -40.73 -14.83
C CYS A 519 5.49 -39.63 -13.83
N ILE A 520 4.47 -38.88 -13.41
CA ILE A 520 4.63 -37.65 -12.64
C ILE A 520 3.89 -37.80 -11.31
N ASP A 521 4.64 -37.63 -10.22
CA ASP A 521 4.11 -37.40 -8.89
C ASP A 521 4.20 -35.90 -8.59
N ALA A 522 3.07 -35.25 -8.35
CA ALA A 522 3.01 -33.86 -7.92
C ALA A 522 2.59 -33.82 -6.44
N VAL A 523 3.31 -33.07 -5.61
CA VAL A 523 3.04 -32.93 -4.17
C VAL A 523 2.54 -31.53 -3.90
N GLU A 524 1.38 -31.42 -3.30
CA GLU A 524 0.76 -30.15 -2.92
C GLU A 524 0.31 -30.22 -1.47
N ILE A 525 0.66 -29.22 -0.67
CA ILE A 525 0.29 -29.19 0.74
C ILE A 525 -1.16 -28.75 0.92
N ASP A 526 -1.67 -27.92 0.00
CA ASP A 526 -2.98 -27.30 0.08
C ASP A 526 -4.01 -27.98 -0.85
N PRO A 527 -4.98 -28.76 -0.30
CA PRO A 527 -6.00 -29.42 -1.11
C PRO A 527 -6.85 -28.44 -1.93
N SER A 528 -7.03 -27.19 -1.47
CA SER A 528 -7.75 -26.17 -2.25
C SER A 528 -7.02 -25.83 -3.54
N MET A 529 -5.68 -25.93 -3.59
CA MET A 529 -4.92 -25.66 -4.81
C MET A 529 -5.12 -26.76 -5.87
N LEU A 530 -5.30 -28.02 -5.45
CA LEU A 530 -5.70 -29.08 -6.38
C LEU A 530 -7.09 -28.84 -6.97
N GLU A 531 -8.05 -28.41 -6.15
CA GLU A 531 -9.39 -28.04 -6.63
C GLU A 531 -9.33 -26.87 -7.61
N VAL A 532 -8.55 -25.82 -7.28
CA VAL A 532 -8.34 -24.66 -8.14
C VAL A 532 -7.71 -25.06 -9.47
N ALA A 533 -6.62 -25.83 -9.45
CA ALA A 533 -5.94 -26.31 -10.65
C ALA A 533 -6.92 -27.09 -11.54
N THR A 534 -7.72 -27.98 -10.94
CA THR A 534 -8.66 -28.85 -11.66
C THR A 534 -9.79 -28.05 -12.29
N GLN A 535 -10.44 -27.19 -11.52
CA GLN A 535 -11.65 -26.47 -11.95
C GLN A 535 -11.33 -25.31 -12.90
N TRP A 536 -10.23 -24.60 -12.67
CA TRP A 536 -10.00 -23.30 -13.31
C TRP A 536 -8.83 -23.30 -14.29
N PHE A 537 -7.83 -24.16 -14.07
CA PHE A 537 -6.65 -24.28 -14.93
C PHE A 537 -6.66 -25.52 -15.83
N GLY A 538 -7.72 -26.33 -15.75
CA GLY A 538 -7.90 -27.52 -16.59
C GLY A 538 -6.93 -28.66 -16.29
N PHE A 539 -6.36 -28.65 -15.08
CA PHE A 539 -5.51 -29.73 -14.58
C PHE A 539 -6.31 -31.03 -14.44
N SER A 540 -5.66 -32.16 -14.72
CA SER A 540 -6.31 -33.47 -14.63
C SER A 540 -5.30 -34.54 -14.25
N GLN A 541 -5.66 -35.38 -13.30
CA GLN A 541 -4.90 -36.57 -12.93
C GLN A 541 -5.13 -37.71 -13.93
N SER A 542 -4.19 -38.64 -14.01
CA SER A 542 -4.24 -39.84 -14.85
C SER A 542 -3.39 -40.96 -14.26
N ASP A 543 -3.35 -42.13 -14.89
CA ASP A 543 -2.44 -43.20 -14.47
C ASP A 543 -0.96 -42.78 -14.47
N ARG A 544 -0.62 -41.75 -15.26
CA ARG A 544 0.73 -41.16 -15.40
C ARG A 544 0.91 -39.85 -14.62
N MET A 545 -0.12 -39.31 -13.99
CA MET A 545 -0.09 -38.02 -13.30
C MET A 545 -0.89 -38.14 -12.00
N LYS A 546 -0.19 -38.23 -10.87
CA LYS A 546 -0.81 -38.37 -9.55
C LYS A 546 -0.48 -37.17 -8.69
N VAL A 547 -1.49 -36.63 -8.00
CA VAL A 547 -1.29 -35.59 -7.00
C VAL A 547 -1.39 -36.21 -5.62
N HIS A 548 -0.38 -35.92 -4.79
CA HIS A 548 -0.32 -36.30 -3.38
C HIS A 548 -0.55 -35.05 -2.54
N ILE A 549 -1.65 -35.04 -1.77
CA ILE A 549 -1.89 -33.97 -0.80
C ILE A 549 -1.07 -34.26 0.45
N ALA A 550 0.08 -33.61 0.58
CA ALA A 550 1.05 -33.82 1.64
C ALA A 550 2.02 -32.64 1.77
N ASP A 551 2.62 -32.49 2.95
CA ASP A 551 3.79 -31.63 3.11
C ASP A 551 4.96 -32.19 2.27
N GLY A 552 5.60 -31.34 1.47
CA GLY A 552 6.68 -31.74 0.56
C GLY A 552 7.93 -32.27 1.27
N LEU A 553 8.24 -31.74 2.46
CA LEU A 553 9.36 -32.21 3.28
C LEU A 553 9.07 -33.60 3.83
N ASP A 554 7.87 -33.81 4.36
CA ASP A 554 7.45 -35.10 4.92
C ASP A 554 7.32 -36.18 3.84
N TYR A 555 6.76 -35.82 2.69
CA TYR A 555 6.63 -36.73 1.54
C TYR A 555 8.01 -37.24 1.09
N ILE A 556 8.95 -36.33 0.84
CA ILE A 556 10.32 -36.71 0.42
C ILE A 556 11.05 -37.49 1.52
N ALA A 557 10.85 -37.12 2.79
CA ALA A 557 11.41 -37.86 3.91
C ALA A 557 10.88 -39.30 3.98
N SER A 558 9.58 -39.52 3.72
CA SER A 558 8.98 -40.84 3.68
C SER A 558 9.56 -41.70 2.55
N LEU A 559 9.77 -41.12 1.36
CA LEU A 559 10.38 -41.81 0.23
C LEU A 559 11.83 -42.20 0.52
N ALA A 560 12.61 -41.27 1.08
CA ALA A 560 14.01 -41.52 1.45
C ALA A 560 14.17 -42.62 2.51
N GLY A 561 13.15 -42.83 3.36
CA GLY A 561 13.12 -43.88 4.39
C GLY A 561 12.70 -45.27 3.88
N GLY A 562 12.22 -45.41 2.63
CA GLY A 562 11.58 -46.62 2.09
C GLY A 562 12.46 -47.85 1.86
N GLY A 563 13.73 -47.85 2.28
CA GLY A 563 14.62 -49.01 2.13
C GLY A 563 14.87 -49.41 0.67
N GLU A 564 14.84 -50.72 0.38
CA GLU A 564 15.11 -51.28 -0.97
C GLU A 564 14.02 -50.97 -2.01
N ALA A 565 12.79 -50.66 -1.59
CA ALA A 565 11.67 -50.31 -2.48
C ALA A 565 11.57 -48.80 -2.76
N ARG A 566 12.64 -48.04 -2.48
CA ARG A 566 12.70 -46.59 -2.66
C ARG A 566 12.54 -46.21 -4.15
N PRO A 567 11.56 -45.37 -4.52
CA PRO A 567 11.45 -44.87 -5.87
C PRO A 567 12.66 -44.00 -6.22
N CYS A 568 13.09 -44.06 -7.48
CA CYS A 568 14.14 -43.20 -8.02
C CYS A 568 13.55 -42.35 -9.15
N TYR A 569 13.72 -41.05 -9.07
CA TYR A 569 13.25 -40.09 -10.07
C TYR A 569 14.39 -39.63 -10.96
N ASP A 570 14.12 -39.49 -12.25
CA ASP A 570 15.04 -38.87 -13.21
C ASP A 570 15.06 -37.35 -13.04
N VAL A 571 13.96 -36.78 -12.58
CA VAL A 571 13.81 -35.33 -12.39
C VAL A 571 13.07 -35.05 -11.10
N ILE A 572 13.60 -34.12 -10.30
CA ILE A 572 12.89 -33.56 -9.15
C ILE A 572 12.81 -32.05 -9.36
N MET A 573 11.61 -31.47 -9.31
CA MET A 573 11.37 -30.03 -9.48
C MET A 573 10.76 -29.45 -8.21
N PHE A 574 11.37 -28.41 -7.65
CA PHE A 574 10.77 -27.63 -6.55
C PHE A 574 10.31 -26.28 -7.09
N ASP A 575 9.01 -26.05 -7.01
CA ASP A 575 8.34 -24.78 -7.30
C ASP A 575 7.36 -24.45 -6.17
N VAL A 576 7.92 -24.21 -4.98
CA VAL A 576 7.17 -24.01 -3.73
C VAL A 576 7.32 -22.58 -3.27
N ASP A 577 6.21 -21.92 -2.95
CA ASP A 577 6.23 -20.58 -2.38
C ASP A 577 6.35 -20.60 -0.85
N SER A 578 7.04 -19.61 -0.29
CA SER A 578 7.04 -19.30 1.14
C SER A 578 5.97 -18.25 1.42
N LYS A 579 5.03 -18.59 2.31
CA LYS A 579 3.97 -17.67 2.76
C LYS A 579 4.50 -16.57 3.69
N ASP A 580 5.73 -16.69 4.19
CA ASP A 580 6.36 -15.69 5.06
C ASP A 580 7.35 -14.81 4.24
N PRO A 581 6.96 -13.58 3.87
CA PRO A 581 7.85 -12.67 3.15
C PRO A 581 9.01 -12.14 3.99
N THR A 582 9.00 -12.32 5.32
CA THR A 582 10.02 -11.76 6.23
C THR A 582 11.34 -12.55 6.24
N LEU A 583 11.36 -13.77 5.71
CA LEU A 583 12.52 -14.67 5.73
C LEU A 583 13.63 -14.32 4.73
N GLY A 584 13.46 -13.29 3.88
CA GLY A 584 14.44 -12.88 2.85
C GLY A 584 14.55 -13.84 1.65
N MET A 585 13.99 -15.04 1.77
CA MET A 585 13.81 -16.05 0.72
C MET A 585 12.32 -16.36 0.56
N SER A 586 11.80 -16.08 -0.63
CA SER A 586 10.38 -16.26 -0.94
C SER A 586 10.08 -17.62 -1.56
N CYS A 587 11.03 -18.23 -2.27
CA CYS A 587 10.88 -19.57 -2.82
C CYS A 587 12.24 -20.28 -2.80
N PRO A 588 12.36 -21.52 -2.30
CA PRO A 588 11.41 -22.20 -1.42
C PRO A 588 11.55 -21.71 0.04
N PRO A 589 10.73 -22.21 0.98
CA PRO A 589 11.03 -22.06 2.41
C PRO A 589 12.44 -22.61 2.76
N PRO A 590 13.16 -22.02 3.73
CA PRO A 590 14.54 -22.41 4.05
C PRO A 590 14.77 -23.90 4.32
N ALA A 591 13.79 -24.59 4.91
CA ALA A 591 13.86 -26.03 5.19
C ALA A 591 14.09 -26.91 3.93
N PHE A 592 13.65 -26.47 2.76
CA PHE A 592 13.84 -27.20 1.49
C PHE A 592 15.28 -27.16 0.96
N VAL A 593 16.10 -26.24 1.45
CA VAL A 593 17.51 -26.07 1.05
C VAL A 593 18.49 -26.40 2.17
N GLU A 594 18.00 -26.92 3.30
CA GLU A 594 18.86 -27.45 4.35
C GLU A 594 19.64 -28.67 3.86
N GLN A 595 20.92 -28.74 4.22
CA GLN A 595 21.82 -29.79 3.74
C GLN A 595 21.32 -31.20 4.10
N SER A 596 20.75 -31.38 5.30
CA SER A 596 20.18 -32.66 5.75
C SER A 596 19.00 -33.11 4.88
N PHE A 597 18.15 -32.17 4.46
CA PHE A 597 17.03 -32.43 3.58
C PHE A 597 17.48 -32.68 2.13
N LEU A 598 18.44 -31.89 1.63
CA LEU A 598 19.02 -32.08 0.30
C LEU A 598 19.67 -33.47 0.15
N GLN A 599 20.23 -34.05 1.22
CA GLN A 599 20.71 -35.45 1.19
C GLN A 599 19.57 -36.46 0.94
N LYS A 600 18.37 -36.20 1.47
CA LYS A 600 17.18 -37.02 1.19
C LYS A 600 16.78 -36.90 -0.28
N VAL A 601 16.76 -35.68 -0.82
CA VAL A 601 16.50 -35.42 -2.25
C VAL A 601 17.51 -36.17 -3.13
N LYS A 602 18.80 -36.05 -2.83
CA LYS A 602 19.87 -36.80 -3.51
C LYS A 602 19.63 -38.32 -3.47
N SER A 603 19.11 -38.84 -2.36
CA SER A 603 18.90 -40.27 -2.18
C SER A 603 17.81 -40.86 -3.08
N ILE A 604 16.83 -40.05 -3.49
CA ILE A 604 15.70 -40.46 -4.37
C ILE A 604 15.90 -40.02 -5.83
N LEU A 605 17.02 -39.37 -6.15
CA LEU A 605 17.38 -38.98 -7.51
C LEU A 605 18.20 -40.10 -8.17
N THR A 606 17.95 -40.40 -9.44
CA THR A 606 18.81 -41.33 -10.21
C THR A 606 20.22 -40.73 -10.36
N PRO A 607 21.27 -41.55 -10.57
CA PRO A 607 22.63 -41.05 -10.75
C PRO A 607 22.77 -40.02 -11.89
N GLU A 608 21.95 -40.15 -12.93
CA GLU A 608 21.94 -39.27 -14.12
C GLU A 608 20.81 -38.24 -14.07
N GLY A 609 20.06 -38.20 -12.97
CA GLY A 609 18.94 -37.32 -12.80
C GLY A 609 19.34 -35.88 -12.53
N VAL A 610 18.37 -34.99 -12.67
CA VAL A 610 18.53 -33.55 -12.41
C VAL A 610 17.55 -33.08 -11.34
N PHE A 611 18.06 -32.39 -10.33
CA PHE A 611 17.25 -31.65 -9.38
C PHE A 611 17.16 -30.18 -9.80
N ILE A 612 15.94 -29.70 -10.01
CA ILE A 612 15.65 -28.35 -10.52
C ILE A 612 14.94 -27.56 -9.42
N LEU A 613 15.46 -26.39 -9.10
CA LEU A 613 14.98 -25.55 -8.00
C LEU A 613 14.64 -24.14 -8.49
N ASN A 614 13.41 -23.69 -8.23
CA ASN A 614 13.05 -22.27 -8.33
C ASN A 614 13.52 -21.52 -7.08
N LEU A 615 14.53 -20.67 -7.20
CA LEU A 615 15.03 -19.85 -6.10
C LEU A 615 14.64 -18.38 -6.29
N VAL A 616 13.92 -17.85 -5.31
CA VAL A 616 13.57 -16.43 -5.20
C VAL A 616 14.17 -15.91 -3.89
N CYS A 617 15.38 -15.36 -3.95
CA CYS A 617 16.09 -14.83 -2.80
C CYS A 617 16.70 -13.46 -3.13
N ARG A 618 16.34 -12.44 -2.35
CA ARG A 618 16.85 -11.07 -2.54
C ARG A 618 18.10 -10.78 -1.71
N ASP A 619 18.29 -11.53 -0.61
CA ASP A 619 19.46 -11.41 0.25
C ASP A 619 20.65 -12.13 -0.39
N LEU A 620 21.69 -11.36 -0.76
CA LEU A 620 22.87 -11.89 -1.42
C LEU A 620 23.67 -12.85 -0.52
N GLY A 621 23.76 -12.59 0.78
CA GLY A 621 24.50 -13.44 1.72
C GLY A 621 23.79 -14.76 1.97
N LEU A 622 22.46 -14.73 2.15
CA LEU A 622 21.63 -15.92 2.26
C LEU A 622 21.70 -16.75 0.97
N LYS A 623 21.65 -16.09 -0.19
CA LYS A 623 21.78 -16.74 -1.49
C LYS A 623 23.11 -17.47 -1.64
N ASP A 624 24.23 -16.83 -1.30
CA ASP A 624 25.56 -17.46 -1.35
C ASP A 624 25.64 -18.68 -0.42
N SER A 625 25.02 -18.60 0.76
CA SER A 625 24.93 -19.72 1.70
C SER A 625 24.13 -20.90 1.12
N VAL A 626 23.01 -20.63 0.44
CA VAL A 626 22.19 -21.67 -0.21
C VAL A 626 22.94 -22.31 -1.38
N LEU A 627 23.62 -21.52 -2.20
CA LEU A 627 24.46 -22.04 -3.28
C LEU A 627 25.58 -22.95 -2.74
N ALA A 628 26.23 -22.55 -1.65
CA ALA A 628 27.25 -23.37 -0.99
C ALA A 628 26.66 -24.68 -0.43
N GLY A 629 25.49 -24.62 0.21
CA GLY A 629 24.77 -25.79 0.74
C GLY A 629 24.37 -26.77 -0.36
N LEU A 630 23.82 -26.27 -1.49
CA LEU A 630 23.50 -27.07 -2.67
C LEU A 630 24.75 -27.72 -3.25
N LYS A 631 25.83 -26.97 -3.42
CA LYS A 631 27.09 -27.47 -4.02
C LYS A 631 27.75 -28.58 -3.18
N ALA A 632 27.56 -28.55 -1.86
CA ALA A 632 28.04 -29.61 -0.97
C ALA A 632 27.33 -30.97 -1.19
N VAL A 633 26.12 -30.96 -1.76
CA VAL A 633 25.33 -32.17 -2.03
C VAL A 633 25.35 -32.54 -3.53
N PHE A 634 25.23 -31.54 -4.38
CA PHE A 634 25.20 -31.59 -5.85
C PHE A 634 26.39 -30.80 -6.41
N PRO A 635 27.53 -31.47 -6.68
CA PRO A 635 28.78 -30.79 -7.04
C PRO A 635 28.74 -29.99 -8.34
N LEU A 636 27.78 -30.24 -9.23
CA LEU A 636 27.60 -29.53 -10.50
C LEU A 636 26.30 -28.73 -10.48
N LEU A 637 26.43 -27.41 -10.54
CA LEU A 637 25.31 -26.47 -10.52
C LEU A 637 25.31 -25.60 -11.78
N TYR A 638 24.15 -25.47 -12.40
CA TYR A 638 23.88 -24.48 -13.44
C TYR A 638 22.85 -23.49 -12.89
N VAL A 639 23.13 -22.20 -12.98
CA VAL A 639 22.26 -21.14 -12.46
C VAL A 639 21.78 -20.28 -13.63
N ARG A 640 20.47 -20.32 -13.89
CA ARG A 640 19.82 -19.45 -14.87
C ARG A 640 19.05 -18.36 -14.15
N ARG A 641 19.49 -17.11 -14.32
CA ARG A 641 18.70 -15.95 -13.90
C ARG A 641 17.65 -15.63 -14.95
N ILE A 642 16.41 -15.44 -14.50
CA ILE A 642 15.33 -14.99 -15.37
C ILE A 642 15.39 -13.47 -15.49
N GLU A 643 15.33 -12.95 -16.71
CA GLU A 643 15.39 -11.51 -16.96
C GLU A 643 14.06 -10.85 -16.57
N GLY A 644 14.12 -9.70 -15.88
CA GLY A 644 12.92 -9.00 -15.40
C GLY A 644 12.26 -9.62 -14.16
N GLU A 645 12.67 -10.82 -13.75
CA GLU A 645 12.17 -11.51 -12.56
C GLU A 645 13.25 -11.66 -11.48
N VAL A 646 12.84 -11.97 -10.24
CA VAL A 646 13.76 -12.28 -9.14
C VAL A 646 14.15 -13.78 -9.16
N ASN A 647 13.47 -14.58 -9.96
CA ASN A 647 13.64 -16.02 -10.07
C ASN A 647 15.01 -16.39 -10.65
N GLU A 648 15.66 -17.35 -9.99
CA GLU A 648 16.82 -18.06 -10.50
C GLU A 648 16.52 -19.55 -10.49
N ILE A 649 16.60 -20.18 -11.67
CA ILE A 649 16.46 -21.62 -11.78
C ILE A 649 17.82 -22.27 -11.62
N LEU A 650 17.94 -23.16 -10.64
CA LEU A 650 19.13 -23.96 -10.42
C LEU A 650 18.91 -25.37 -10.93
N PHE A 651 19.87 -25.87 -11.70
CA PHE A 651 19.91 -27.25 -12.16
C PHE A 651 21.09 -27.95 -11.48
N CYS A 652 20.79 -28.97 -10.69
CA CYS A 652 21.73 -29.62 -9.77
C CYS A 652 21.95 -31.07 -10.19
N GLN A 653 23.20 -31.44 -10.47
CA GLN A 653 23.60 -32.80 -10.87
C GLN A 653 24.64 -33.38 -9.91
N LEU A 654 24.66 -34.71 -9.81
CA LEU A 654 25.50 -35.46 -8.86
C LEU A 654 26.95 -35.64 -9.35
N HIS A 655 27.15 -35.66 -10.66
CA HIS A 655 28.40 -36.05 -11.30
C HIS A 655 28.99 -34.90 -12.13
N PRO A 656 30.05 -34.22 -11.67
CA PRO A 656 30.76 -33.19 -12.42
C PRO A 656 31.24 -33.63 -13.81
N GLU A 657 31.45 -34.94 -14.00
CA GLU A 657 31.88 -35.52 -15.28
C GLU A 657 30.81 -35.37 -16.37
N GLN A 658 29.55 -35.12 -15.98
CA GLN A 658 28.43 -34.85 -16.89
C GLN A 658 28.31 -33.37 -17.27
N LYS A 659 29.29 -32.54 -16.88
CA LYS A 659 29.29 -31.12 -17.21
C LYS A 659 29.31 -30.91 -18.72
N LEU A 660 28.27 -30.24 -19.22
CA LEU A 660 28.20 -29.74 -20.59
C LEU A 660 28.73 -28.31 -20.61
N ALA A 661 29.60 -28.02 -21.56
CA ALA A 661 29.93 -26.62 -21.86
C ALA A 661 28.68 -25.92 -22.42
N THR A 662 28.59 -24.59 -22.28
CA THR A 662 27.42 -23.83 -22.77
C THR A 662 27.05 -24.13 -24.23
N PRO A 663 28.00 -24.22 -25.19
CA PRO A 663 27.64 -24.58 -26.57
C PRO A 663 26.97 -25.96 -26.69
N GLU A 664 27.50 -26.97 -26.00
CA GLU A 664 26.95 -28.34 -25.99
C GLU A 664 25.56 -28.39 -25.37
N LEU A 665 25.35 -27.65 -24.26
CA LEU A 665 24.04 -27.51 -23.62
C LEU A 665 23.01 -26.84 -24.54
N LEU A 666 23.43 -25.88 -25.36
CA LEU A 666 22.54 -25.25 -26.34
C LEU A 666 22.18 -26.21 -27.47
N GLU A 667 23.12 -27.04 -27.91
CA GLU A 667 22.86 -28.09 -28.91
C GLU A 667 21.88 -29.15 -28.36
N THR A 668 22.03 -29.58 -27.10
CA THR A 668 21.09 -30.52 -26.47
C THR A 668 19.71 -29.91 -26.29
N ALA A 669 19.62 -28.63 -25.93
CA ALA A 669 18.35 -27.91 -25.84
C ALA A 669 17.64 -27.79 -27.20
N GLN A 670 18.40 -27.52 -28.27
CA GLN A 670 17.86 -27.52 -29.64
C GLN A 670 17.42 -28.91 -30.11
N ALA A 671 18.10 -29.97 -29.67
CA ALA A 671 17.69 -31.35 -29.94
C ALA A 671 16.35 -31.67 -29.24
N LEU A 672 16.22 -31.31 -27.97
CA LEU A 672 14.97 -31.47 -27.21
C LEU A 672 13.82 -30.67 -27.85
N GLU A 673 14.06 -29.41 -28.21
CA GLU A 673 13.06 -28.55 -28.85
C GLU A 673 12.55 -29.17 -30.16
N ARG A 674 13.46 -29.65 -31.02
CA ARG A 674 13.08 -30.31 -32.29
C ARG A 674 12.21 -31.54 -32.05
N THR A 675 12.48 -32.31 -31.01
CA THR A 675 11.69 -33.50 -30.64
C THR A 675 10.30 -33.12 -30.12
N LEU A 676 10.20 -32.02 -29.37
CA LEU A 676 8.92 -31.51 -28.84
C LEU A 676 8.04 -30.87 -29.92
N ARG A 677 8.63 -30.18 -30.91
CA ARG A 677 7.94 -29.52 -32.03
C ARG A 677 7.35 -30.47 -33.09
N LYS A 678 7.41 -31.80 -32.90
CA LYS A 678 6.90 -32.78 -33.88
C LYS A 678 5.44 -32.45 -34.31
N PRO A 679 5.09 -32.58 -35.60
CA PRO A 679 3.76 -32.22 -36.11
C PRO A 679 2.60 -32.88 -35.35
N GLY A 680 1.55 -32.10 -35.07
CA GLY A 680 0.34 -32.56 -34.39
C GLY A 680 0.29 -32.28 -32.87
N ARG A 681 1.37 -31.76 -32.28
CA ARG A 681 1.37 -31.21 -30.91
C ARG A 681 1.24 -29.68 -30.96
N GLY A 682 0.48 -29.10 -30.04
CA GLY A 682 0.49 -27.66 -29.86
C GLY A 682 1.87 -27.23 -29.34
N TRP A 683 2.52 -26.31 -30.04
CA TRP A 683 3.78 -25.70 -29.60
C TRP A 683 3.73 -24.22 -29.92
N ASP A 684 4.11 -23.39 -28.97
CA ASP A 684 4.18 -21.95 -29.19
C ASP A 684 5.56 -21.57 -29.71
N ASP A 685 5.63 -20.89 -30.85
CA ASP A 685 6.91 -20.53 -31.50
C ASP A 685 7.75 -19.53 -30.69
N THR A 686 7.17 -18.87 -29.69
CA THR A 686 7.93 -18.02 -28.75
C THR A 686 8.74 -18.85 -27.74
N TYR A 687 8.44 -20.14 -27.63
CA TYR A 687 9.13 -21.03 -26.71
C TYR A 687 10.38 -21.65 -27.34
N VAL A 688 11.53 -21.01 -27.10
CA VAL A 688 12.85 -21.42 -27.60
C VAL A 688 13.70 -21.92 -26.44
N LEU A 689 13.96 -23.24 -26.36
CA LEU A 689 14.64 -23.83 -25.19
C LEU A 689 16.09 -23.38 -25.06
N SER A 690 16.77 -23.22 -26.19
CA SER A 690 18.17 -22.80 -26.21
C SER A 690 18.37 -21.37 -25.67
N ASP A 691 17.45 -20.45 -25.98
CA ASP A 691 17.51 -19.09 -25.43
C ASP A 691 17.32 -19.07 -23.91
N MET A 692 16.52 -19.99 -23.36
CA MET A 692 16.34 -20.17 -21.91
C MET A 692 17.62 -20.64 -21.21
N LEU A 693 18.57 -21.27 -21.90
CA LEU A 693 19.83 -21.75 -21.32
C LEU A 693 21.06 -20.90 -21.71
N LYS A 694 20.90 -19.95 -22.65
CA LYS A 694 21.99 -19.13 -23.19
C LYS A 694 22.81 -18.36 -22.16
N THR A 695 22.18 -17.82 -21.12
CA THR A 695 22.85 -17.04 -20.07
C THR A 695 23.11 -17.83 -18.78
N VAL A 696 23.03 -19.16 -18.84
CA VAL A 696 23.29 -20.00 -17.68
C VAL A 696 24.74 -19.88 -17.20
N LYS A 697 24.94 -19.81 -15.90
CA LYS A 697 26.27 -19.82 -15.26
C LYS A 697 26.53 -21.18 -14.65
N ILE A 698 27.69 -21.76 -14.94
CA ILE A 698 28.14 -22.99 -14.29
C ILE A 698 28.92 -22.59 -13.04
N VAL A 699 28.48 -23.05 -11.86
CA VAL A 699 28.99 -22.60 -10.55
C VAL A 699 29.86 -23.64 -9.88
#